data_AF-A0A2N2JLN4-F1
#
_entry.id   AF-A0A2N2JLN4-F1
#
_cell.length_a   1.000
_cell.length_b   1.000
_cell.length_c   1.000
_cell.angle_alpha   90.00
_cell.angle_beta   90.00
_cell.angle_gamma   90.00
#
_symmetry.space_group_name_H-M   'P 1'
#
loop_
_entity.id
_entity.type
_entity.pdbx_description
1 polymer ?
#
loop_
_entity_poly.entity_id
_entity_poly.type
_entity_poly.pdbx_seq_one_letter_code
_entity_poly.pdbx_strand_id
1 'polypeptide(L)'
;MWAAALVAVGTLGGCDGDVFETSEGSVDDGNEAVLAGKVEEALQSYAEAVAAIPESPELNYDRGLAESLAAHHEEATQLLLKALDTRQAPLLQKVRAALGVAYSRWGVTLERTTPALKQGDDGQLALAESDEKSPQAQALDKWKLAVQHLEEALRMDPSDAASLHNLEVALLRVDPPCSSRDDSHEDNDTQASAAAIEPKAEEDPAQAQSGGTPRAPEMAKDVLKWTEQLHSCPDDADWYKIELQEGDRLSGALTVPEKPGATLALEVVGPDGQVLHPGRGADGAASTSFDLSGTPARAGTYWLRVDNVALDETSYGLEVKVRPACSAVEDRFEDNDSADAAVLLTPGPLDGLKLCPRDPDWYAVDLAEGESLFLYAQEAQGAEDEDEANAPAPGEPQVPPFVTEIHGADGALLAKGAPTGKGRVTTLLTPGPGRYLMRVLGDDGYEGRYNLNVQVVPPCPEGDDRFEDNDVAPDAVDITEAAQADQQAAAAGPGGAPAPQQPAGGGGPPTLFARVCPGDVDWFSYTEQGDKPSVVTAVFEHAKGDLALELYDEAGQTLITRADASTPEQNGEAVALPPRPEDDPATAGGATPTPAPGAGGEDAGPPPRTFKIKLSAPPDAENFYLLEVQQPSPSSGGDSQDQSDDKDKSDDEDKGDKDKDDKQQDPKDPGKDEQDKQDEQAKNEPLQDALDKLDRNPENLEAVESAKQSPLANRRPGKDW
;
A
#
# COMPACT_ATOMS: atom_id res chain seq x y z
N MET A 1 -6.90 28.05 17.95
CA MET A 1 -7.17 29.40 17.37
C MET A 1 -8.62 29.67 16.95
N TRP A 2 -9.53 28.67 16.93
CA TRP A 2 -10.93 28.84 16.53
C TRP A 2 -11.77 29.83 17.35
N ALA A 3 -11.43 30.09 18.62
CA ALA A 3 -12.20 31.01 19.47
C ALA A 3 -11.94 32.50 19.18
N ALA A 4 -10.80 32.85 18.55
CA ALA A 4 -10.45 34.25 18.28
C ALA A 4 -11.10 34.79 16.99
N ALA A 5 -11.26 33.94 15.97
CA ALA A 5 -12.02 34.28 14.76
C ALA A 5 -13.54 34.39 15.01
N LEU A 6 -14.04 33.74 16.08
CA LEU A 6 -15.46 33.76 16.45
C LEU A 6 -15.95 35.10 17.03
N VAL A 7 -15.04 35.94 17.54
CA VAL A 7 -15.41 37.24 18.16
C VAL A 7 -15.51 38.37 17.13
N ALA A 8 -14.82 38.27 15.99
CA ALA A 8 -14.86 39.28 14.93
C ALA A 8 -16.17 39.26 14.10
N VAL A 9 -16.94 38.17 14.15
CA VAL A 9 -18.21 38.04 13.37
C VAL A 9 -19.35 38.88 13.97
N GLY A 10 -19.24 39.27 15.25
CA GLY A 10 -20.17 40.22 15.89
C GLY A 10 -20.05 41.65 15.34
N THR A 11 -19.05 41.90 14.49
CA THR A 11 -18.76 43.20 13.88
C THR A 11 -18.69 43.11 12.36
N LEU A 12 -19.63 42.41 11.71
CA LEU A 12 -19.97 42.71 10.31
C LEU A 12 -20.62 44.10 10.28
N GLY A 13 -19.81 45.12 10.49
CA GLY A 13 -20.15 46.53 10.41
C GLY A 13 -20.15 46.95 8.95
N GLY A 14 -21.13 47.75 8.56
CA GLY A 14 -21.22 48.25 7.20
C GLY A 14 -22.65 48.53 6.80
N CYS A 15 -23.22 49.58 7.39
CA CYS A 15 -24.32 50.38 6.83
C CYS A 15 -24.36 51.71 7.60
N ASP A 16 -23.29 52.52 7.53
CA ASP A 16 -23.42 53.96 7.84
C ASP A 16 -24.14 54.59 6.65
N GLY A 17 -25.47 54.47 6.64
CA GLY A 17 -26.33 54.92 5.57
C GLY A 17 -26.90 56.30 5.86
N ASP A 18 -26.66 57.25 4.97
CA ASP A 18 -27.72 58.21 4.59
C ASP A 18 -28.98 57.39 4.30
N VAL A 19 -29.95 57.60 5.17
CA VAL A 19 -31.24 56.93 5.27
C VAL A 19 -32.17 57.39 4.14
N PHE A 20 -33.07 56.53 3.66
CA PHE A 20 -34.14 56.97 2.75
C PHE A 20 -35.13 57.88 3.49
N GLU A 21 -34.98 59.19 3.32
CA GLU A 21 -35.90 60.18 3.90
C GLU A 21 -37.17 60.29 3.05
N THR A 22 -38.33 60.16 3.67
CA THR A 22 -39.63 60.39 3.02
C THR A 22 -40.50 61.35 3.82
N SER A 23 -41.62 61.80 3.24
CA SER A 23 -42.62 62.55 4.02
C SER A 23 -43.49 61.66 4.94
N GLU A 24 -43.30 60.34 4.88
CA GLU A 24 -44.02 59.35 5.68
C GLU A 24 -43.17 58.93 6.88
N GLY A 25 -43.62 59.31 8.08
CA GLY A 25 -42.84 59.12 9.31
C GLY A 25 -42.51 57.67 9.63
N SER A 26 -43.29 56.69 9.14
CA SER A 26 -43.04 55.27 9.40
C SER A 26 -41.78 54.71 8.74
N VAL A 27 -41.29 55.32 7.65
CA VAL A 27 -39.99 54.95 7.05
C VAL A 27 -38.85 55.47 7.93
N ASP A 28 -38.95 56.73 8.38
CA ASP A 28 -37.96 57.36 9.24
C ASP A 28 -37.90 56.67 10.62
N ASP A 29 -39.06 56.35 11.20
CA ASP A 29 -39.18 55.58 12.44
C ASP A 29 -38.54 54.19 12.31
N GLY A 30 -38.72 53.54 11.16
CA GLY A 30 -38.10 52.25 10.85
C GLY A 30 -36.58 52.34 10.76
N ASN A 31 -36.09 53.35 10.04
CA ASN A 31 -34.66 53.59 9.87
C ASN A 31 -33.96 53.98 11.18
N GLU A 32 -34.58 54.82 12.00
CA GLU A 32 -34.09 55.14 13.36
C GLU A 32 -34.03 53.89 14.23
N ALA A 33 -35.05 53.02 14.14
CA ALA A 33 -35.07 51.76 14.87
C ALA A 33 -33.96 50.79 14.42
N VAL A 34 -33.62 50.71 13.12
CA VAL A 34 -32.47 49.92 12.63
C VAL A 34 -31.16 50.46 13.20
N LEU A 35 -30.94 51.78 13.15
CA LEU A 35 -29.74 52.43 13.70
C LEU A 35 -29.63 52.25 15.22
N ALA A 36 -30.76 52.20 15.92
CA ALA A 36 -30.83 51.93 17.35
C ALA A 36 -30.69 50.42 17.71
N GLY A 37 -30.53 49.54 16.72
CA GLY A 37 -30.46 48.08 16.91
C GLY A 37 -31.79 47.44 17.33
N LYS A 38 -32.91 48.16 17.21
CA LYS A 38 -34.24 47.71 17.57
C LYS A 38 -34.94 47.07 16.37
N VAL A 39 -34.44 45.91 15.97
CA VAL A 39 -34.82 45.24 14.72
C VAL A 39 -36.33 44.96 14.65
N GLU A 40 -36.96 44.53 15.74
CA GLU A 40 -38.41 44.23 15.78
C GLU A 40 -39.27 45.48 15.60
N GLU A 41 -38.90 46.60 16.23
CA GLU A 41 -39.56 47.90 16.05
C GLU A 41 -39.40 48.39 14.60
N ALA A 42 -38.21 48.22 14.01
CA ALA A 42 -37.95 48.57 12.63
C ALA A 42 -38.83 47.79 11.64
N LEU A 43 -38.92 46.46 11.79
CA LEU A 43 -39.76 45.60 10.95
C LEU A 43 -41.23 46.00 11.04
N GLN A 44 -41.73 46.37 12.22
CA GLN A 44 -43.09 46.87 12.39
C GLN A 44 -43.31 48.19 11.65
N SER A 45 -42.42 49.17 11.83
CA SER A 45 -42.53 50.48 11.16
C SER A 45 -42.48 50.35 9.63
N TYR A 46 -41.62 49.49 9.09
CA TYR A 46 -41.61 49.24 7.65
C TYR A 46 -42.83 48.49 7.14
N ALA A 47 -43.44 47.60 7.94
CA ALA A 47 -44.70 46.95 7.60
C ALA A 47 -45.86 47.96 7.47
N GLU A 48 -45.84 49.02 8.29
CA GLU A 48 -46.78 50.15 8.17
C GLU A 48 -46.46 51.01 6.94
N ALA A 49 -45.18 51.25 6.65
CA ALA A 49 -44.75 52.00 5.47
C ALA A 49 -45.23 51.37 4.15
N VAL A 50 -45.10 50.05 3.97
CA VAL A 50 -45.54 49.37 2.72
C VAL A 50 -47.06 49.38 2.50
N ALA A 51 -47.85 49.70 3.52
CA ALA A 51 -49.30 49.91 3.37
C ALA A 51 -49.63 51.34 2.90
N ALA A 52 -48.71 52.30 3.11
CA ALA A 52 -48.91 53.72 2.84
C ALA A 52 -48.22 54.20 1.55
N ILE A 53 -47.06 53.62 1.20
CA ILE A 53 -46.28 54.02 0.01
C ILE A 53 -46.04 52.87 -0.96
N PRO A 54 -45.97 53.14 -2.29
CA PRO A 54 -45.61 52.14 -3.28
C PRO A 54 -44.22 51.53 -3.03
N GLU A 55 -44.06 50.27 -3.41
CA GLU A 55 -42.76 49.58 -3.38
C GLU A 55 -41.72 50.34 -4.22
N SER A 56 -40.55 50.60 -3.64
CA SER A 56 -39.42 51.26 -4.30
C SER A 56 -38.10 50.54 -3.97
N PRO A 57 -37.04 50.70 -4.79
CA PRO A 57 -35.74 50.14 -4.49
C PRO A 57 -35.16 50.59 -3.14
N GLU A 58 -35.38 51.85 -2.76
CA GLU A 58 -34.93 52.43 -1.50
C GLU A 58 -35.62 51.78 -0.29
N LEU A 59 -36.95 51.66 -0.33
CA LEU A 59 -37.71 51.01 0.74
C LEU A 59 -37.38 49.51 0.84
N ASN A 60 -37.15 48.85 -0.30
CA ASN A 60 -36.73 47.45 -0.31
C ASN A 60 -35.31 47.25 0.25
N TYR A 61 -34.42 48.22 0.05
CA TYR A 61 -33.08 48.20 0.64
C TYR A 61 -33.14 48.29 2.17
N ASP A 62 -33.84 49.28 2.73
CA ASP A 62 -33.97 49.48 4.17
C ASP A 62 -34.63 48.28 4.87
N ARG A 63 -35.70 47.76 4.25
CA ARG A 63 -36.40 46.55 4.73
C ARG A 63 -35.51 45.32 4.67
N GLY A 64 -34.83 45.11 3.55
CA GLY A 64 -33.93 43.98 3.38
C GLY A 64 -32.79 43.97 4.40
N LEU A 65 -32.28 45.15 4.78
CA LEU A 65 -31.29 45.28 5.85
C LEU A 65 -31.86 44.89 7.21
N ALA A 66 -33.07 45.33 7.55
CA ALA A 66 -33.74 44.98 8.79
C ALA A 66 -34.02 43.47 8.89
N GLU A 67 -34.54 42.85 7.82
CA GLU A 67 -34.73 41.39 7.75
C GLU A 67 -33.40 40.63 7.88
N SER A 68 -32.32 41.16 7.29
CA SER A 68 -30.99 40.57 7.41
C SER A 68 -30.47 40.61 8.86
N LEU A 69 -30.75 41.69 9.59
CA LEU A 69 -30.41 41.82 11.01
C LEU A 69 -31.29 40.92 11.90
N ALA A 70 -32.51 40.63 11.46
CA ALA A 70 -33.42 39.67 12.11
C ALA A 70 -33.08 38.20 11.83
N ALA A 71 -32.06 37.93 11.00
CA ALA A 71 -31.71 36.61 10.49
C ALA A 71 -32.83 35.92 9.67
N HIS A 72 -33.74 36.70 9.09
CA HIS A 72 -34.72 36.22 8.10
C HIS A 72 -34.07 36.19 6.71
N HIS A 73 -33.23 35.17 6.47
CA HIS A 73 -32.29 35.16 5.36
C HIS A 73 -32.95 35.18 3.98
N GLU A 74 -34.00 34.39 3.77
CA GLU A 74 -34.74 34.34 2.51
C GLU A 74 -35.43 35.69 2.21
N GLU A 75 -36.16 36.24 3.17
CA GLU A 75 -36.88 37.51 3.03
C GLU A 75 -35.91 38.68 2.80
N ALA A 76 -34.81 38.73 3.56
CA ALA A 76 -33.78 39.74 3.43
C ALA A 76 -33.17 39.75 2.02
N THR A 77 -32.72 38.59 1.55
CA THR A 77 -32.08 38.48 0.23
C THR A 77 -33.05 38.75 -0.90
N GLN A 78 -34.31 38.32 -0.80
CA GLN A 78 -35.34 38.65 -1.80
C GLN A 78 -35.60 40.15 -1.91
N LEU A 79 -35.72 40.85 -0.77
CA LEU A 79 -35.95 42.30 -0.75
C LEU A 79 -34.75 43.06 -1.32
N LEU A 80 -33.54 42.69 -0.91
CA LEU A 80 -32.31 43.30 -1.43
C LEU A 80 -32.11 43.02 -2.93
N LEU A 81 -32.45 41.82 -3.41
CA LEU A 81 -32.41 41.51 -4.84
C LEU A 81 -33.39 42.38 -5.64
N LYS A 82 -34.57 42.70 -5.10
CA LYS A 82 -35.50 43.65 -5.73
C LYS A 82 -34.93 45.08 -5.73
N ALA A 83 -34.19 45.46 -4.69
CA ALA A 83 -33.56 46.78 -4.61
C ALA A 83 -32.47 47.01 -5.67
N LEU A 84 -31.96 45.94 -6.32
CA LEU A 84 -31.02 46.05 -7.45
C LEU A 84 -31.59 46.78 -8.68
N ASP A 85 -32.92 46.95 -8.80
CA ASP A 85 -33.55 47.68 -9.90
C ASP A 85 -33.36 49.21 -9.81
N THR A 86 -32.67 49.70 -8.77
CA THR A 86 -32.34 51.12 -8.66
C THR A 86 -31.46 51.62 -9.81
N ARG A 87 -31.72 52.84 -10.26
CA ARG A 87 -30.87 53.55 -11.23
C ARG A 87 -29.87 54.49 -10.57
N GLN A 88 -29.90 54.60 -9.24
CA GLN A 88 -29.00 55.45 -8.49
C GLN A 88 -27.72 54.68 -8.22
N ALA A 89 -26.60 55.08 -8.85
CA ALA A 89 -25.32 54.40 -8.67
C ALA A 89 -24.88 54.27 -7.18
N PRO A 90 -25.06 55.30 -6.32
CA PRO A 90 -24.73 55.17 -4.90
C PRO A 90 -25.58 54.12 -4.17
N LEU A 91 -26.88 54.04 -4.48
CA LEU A 91 -27.76 53.04 -3.87
C LEU A 91 -27.44 51.64 -4.40
N LEU A 92 -27.15 51.51 -5.69
CA LEU A 92 -26.80 50.22 -6.29
C LEU A 92 -25.55 49.61 -5.63
N GLN A 93 -24.53 50.43 -5.36
CA GLN A 93 -23.35 49.98 -4.62
C GLN A 93 -23.72 49.49 -3.21
N LYS A 94 -24.50 50.27 -2.46
CA LYS A 94 -24.97 49.90 -1.11
C LYS A 94 -25.81 48.62 -1.10
N VAL A 95 -26.70 48.43 -2.07
CA VAL A 95 -27.52 47.21 -2.19
C VAL A 95 -26.65 45.99 -2.43
N ARG A 96 -25.61 46.09 -3.27
CA ARG A 96 -24.67 44.99 -3.51
C ARG A 96 -23.85 44.67 -2.26
N ALA A 97 -23.34 45.69 -1.55
CA ALA A 97 -22.67 45.49 -0.27
C ALA A 97 -23.58 44.77 0.75
N ALA A 98 -24.84 45.22 0.86
CA ALA A 98 -25.82 44.61 1.76
C ALA A 98 -26.19 43.17 1.37
N LEU A 99 -26.30 42.85 0.06
CA LEU A 99 -26.48 41.47 -0.41
C LEU A 99 -25.30 40.59 -0.01
N GLY A 100 -24.08 41.10 -0.17
CA GLY A 100 -22.85 40.47 0.27
C GLY A 100 -22.88 40.06 1.74
N VAL A 101 -23.23 41.01 2.60
CA VAL A 101 -23.36 40.80 4.05
C VAL A 101 -24.51 39.84 4.38
N ALA A 102 -25.66 39.98 3.72
CA ALA A 102 -26.82 39.12 3.96
C ALA A 102 -26.54 37.65 3.59
N TYR A 103 -25.88 37.39 2.46
CA TYR A 103 -25.45 36.05 2.09
C TYR A 103 -24.36 35.50 3.01
N SER A 104 -23.42 36.34 3.46
CA SER A 104 -22.40 35.94 4.45
C SER A 104 -23.05 35.48 5.76
N ARG A 105 -24.02 36.24 6.28
CA ARG A 105 -24.80 35.87 7.48
C ARG A 105 -25.55 34.55 7.29
N TRP A 106 -26.14 34.34 6.12
CA TRP A 106 -26.81 33.08 5.80
C TRP A 106 -25.82 31.90 5.75
N GLY A 107 -24.65 32.09 5.14
CA GLY A 107 -23.56 31.11 5.13
C GLY A 107 -23.15 30.68 6.54
N VAL A 108 -22.91 31.64 7.44
CA VAL A 108 -22.59 31.37 8.86
C VAL A 108 -23.70 30.58 9.56
N THR A 109 -24.97 30.91 9.34
CA THR A 109 -26.10 30.18 9.93
C THR A 109 -26.12 28.71 9.47
N LEU A 110 -25.88 28.47 8.18
CA LEU A 110 -25.82 27.13 7.61
C LEU A 110 -24.63 26.33 8.14
N GLU A 111 -23.44 26.93 8.28
CA GLU A 111 -22.25 26.29 8.88
C GLU A 111 -22.50 25.84 10.33
N ARG A 112 -23.32 26.59 11.07
CA ARG A 112 -23.68 26.26 12.46
C ARG A 112 -24.77 25.20 12.58
N THR A 113 -25.39 24.82 11.47
CA THR A 113 -26.45 23.82 11.47
C THR A 113 -25.83 22.42 11.47
N THR A 114 -26.01 21.67 12.55
CA THR A 114 -25.64 20.25 12.59
C THR A 114 -26.49 19.43 11.63
N PRO A 115 -25.91 18.51 10.83
CA PRO A 115 -26.67 17.58 10.01
C PRO A 115 -27.70 16.81 10.86
N ALA A 116 -28.90 16.62 10.32
CA ALA A 116 -29.93 15.84 11.02
C ALA A 116 -29.50 14.37 11.12
N LEU A 117 -29.32 13.89 12.35
CA LEU A 117 -29.10 12.48 12.64
C LEU A 117 -30.45 11.77 12.77
N LYS A 118 -30.66 10.69 12.02
CA LYS A 118 -31.76 9.74 12.21
C LYS A 118 -31.28 8.57 13.04
N GLN A 119 -32.10 8.13 13.99
CA GLN A 119 -31.84 6.89 14.71
C GLN A 119 -32.27 5.71 13.80
N GLY A 120 -31.32 4.86 13.42
CA GLY A 120 -31.55 3.63 12.69
C GLY A 120 -32.31 2.61 13.52
N ASP A 121 -32.83 1.58 12.86
CA ASP A 121 -33.59 0.48 13.50
C ASP A 121 -32.73 -0.35 14.49
N ASP A 122 -31.40 -0.20 14.43
CA ASP A 122 -30.40 -0.77 15.33
C ASP A 122 -30.05 0.13 16.53
N GLY A 123 -30.67 1.31 16.62
CA GLY A 123 -30.42 2.30 17.66
C GLY A 123 -29.22 3.22 17.41
N GLN A 124 -28.48 3.05 16.31
CA GLN A 124 -27.36 3.93 15.94
C GLN A 124 -27.85 5.22 15.28
N LEU A 125 -27.15 6.32 15.54
CA LEU A 125 -27.42 7.61 14.88
C LEU A 125 -26.70 7.62 13.52
N ALA A 126 -27.47 7.60 12.44
CA ALA A 126 -26.98 7.70 11.07
C ALA A 126 -27.36 9.07 10.47
N LEU A 127 -26.56 9.57 9.53
CA LEU A 127 -26.92 10.76 8.76
C LEU A 127 -28.20 10.46 7.95
N ALA A 128 -29.17 11.37 8.00
CA ALA A 128 -30.35 11.22 7.16
C ALA A 128 -29.93 11.30 5.67
N GLU A 129 -30.09 10.22 4.92
CA GLU A 129 -29.97 10.28 3.46
C GLU A 129 -31.03 11.26 2.90
N SER A 130 -30.56 12.33 2.26
CA SER A 130 -31.38 13.31 1.55
C SER A 130 -30.70 13.67 0.23
N ASP A 131 -31.49 13.86 -0.83
CA ASP A 131 -31.03 14.40 -2.11
C ASP A 131 -30.60 15.90 -2.01
N GLU A 132 -30.81 16.53 -0.86
CA GLU A 132 -30.41 17.91 -0.58
C GLU A 132 -28.92 18.00 -0.20
N LYS A 133 -28.23 19.02 -0.72
CA LYS A 133 -26.82 19.31 -0.38
C LYS A 133 -26.63 19.41 1.15
N SER A 134 -25.48 18.98 1.66
CA SER A 134 -25.13 19.16 3.08
C SER A 134 -25.20 20.64 3.49
N PRO A 135 -25.48 20.96 4.78
CA PRO A 135 -25.47 22.35 5.26
C PRO A 135 -24.17 23.10 4.89
N GLN A 136 -23.02 22.42 4.92
CA GLN A 136 -21.73 22.95 4.53
C GLN A 136 -21.66 23.29 3.03
N ALA A 137 -22.18 22.40 2.17
CA ALA A 137 -22.24 22.64 0.73
C ALA A 137 -23.23 23.76 0.37
N GLN A 138 -24.35 23.86 1.08
CA GLN A 138 -25.29 24.98 0.95
C GLN A 138 -24.67 26.29 1.43
N ALA A 139 -23.91 26.28 2.53
CA ALA A 139 -23.20 27.44 3.03
C ALA A 139 -22.18 27.97 2.01
N LEU A 140 -21.42 27.08 1.37
CA LEU A 140 -20.46 27.44 0.31
C LEU A 140 -21.14 28.15 -0.86
N ASP A 141 -22.33 27.70 -1.27
CA ASP A 141 -23.11 28.40 -2.32
C ASP A 141 -23.46 29.84 -1.89
N LYS A 142 -23.79 30.07 -0.60
CA LYS A 142 -24.06 31.42 -0.08
C LYS A 142 -22.79 32.26 -0.01
N TRP A 143 -21.67 31.72 0.43
CA TRP A 143 -20.40 32.43 0.45
C TRP A 143 -19.94 32.86 -0.95
N LYS A 144 -20.15 32.02 -1.98
CA LYS A 144 -19.89 32.39 -3.38
C LYS A 144 -20.74 33.57 -3.86
N LEU A 145 -22.03 33.60 -3.49
CA LEU A 145 -22.92 34.74 -3.76
C LEU A 145 -22.49 35.99 -3.00
N ALA A 146 -21.99 35.84 -1.76
CA ALA A 146 -21.45 36.95 -0.99
C ALA A 146 -20.23 37.58 -1.69
N VAL A 147 -19.24 36.76 -2.09
CA VAL A 147 -18.05 37.20 -2.85
C VAL A 147 -18.47 37.96 -4.10
N GLN A 148 -19.37 37.40 -4.91
CA GLN A 148 -19.84 38.02 -6.15
C GLN A 148 -20.36 39.46 -5.91
N HIS A 149 -21.25 39.64 -4.94
CA HIS A 149 -21.86 40.95 -4.70
C HIS A 149 -20.90 41.95 -4.04
N LEU A 150 -20.00 41.51 -3.16
CA LEU A 150 -19.00 42.36 -2.53
C LEU A 150 -17.96 42.85 -3.54
N GLU A 151 -17.50 41.99 -4.44
CA GLU A 151 -16.63 42.41 -5.55
C GLU A 151 -17.31 43.46 -6.44
N GLU A 152 -18.57 43.24 -6.80
CA GLU A 152 -19.31 44.21 -7.62
C GLU A 152 -19.53 45.55 -6.89
N ALA A 153 -19.71 45.54 -5.57
CA ALA A 153 -19.77 46.75 -4.76
C ALA A 153 -18.42 47.49 -4.76
N LEU A 154 -17.30 46.78 -4.57
CA LEU A 154 -15.95 47.33 -4.58
C LEU A 154 -15.50 47.81 -5.97
N ARG A 155 -16.01 47.22 -7.06
CA ARG A 155 -15.81 47.76 -8.41
C ARG A 155 -16.44 49.15 -8.58
N MET A 156 -17.51 49.46 -7.83
CA MET A 156 -18.18 50.77 -7.85
C MET A 156 -17.53 51.75 -6.87
N ASP A 157 -17.17 51.29 -5.67
CA ASP A 157 -16.42 52.06 -4.67
C ASP A 157 -15.29 51.21 -4.07
N PRO A 158 -14.06 51.29 -4.61
CA PRO A 158 -12.91 50.53 -4.11
C PRO A 158 -12.45 50.95 -2.71
N SER A 159 -12.95 52.07 -2.18
CA SER A 159 -12.55 52.62 -0.87
C SER A 159 -13.46 52.21 0.28
N ASP A 160 -14.54 51.45 -0.01
CA ASP A 160 -15.45 50.94 1.01
C ASP A 160 -14.77 49.83 1.84
N ALA A 161 -14.17 50.26 2.96
CA ALA A 161 -13.45 49.38 3.88
C ALA A 161 -14.33 48.27 4.47
N ALA A 162 -15.64 48.50 4.63
CA ALA A 162 -16.56 47.50 5.15
C ALA A 162 -16.78 46.38 4.12
N SER A 163 -17.02 46.75 2.85
CA SER A 163 -17.14 45.77 1.77
C SER A 163 -15.84 45.00 1.55
N LEU A 164 -14.68 45.66 1.68
CA LEU A 164 -13.37 45.00 1.58
C LEU A 164 -13.19 43.95 2.68
N HIS A 165 -13.42 44.33 3.94
CA HIS A 165 -13.30 43.41 5.06
C HIS A 165 -14.26 42.21 4.93
N ASN A 166 -15.50 42.46 4.54
CA ASN A 166 -16.48 41.39 4.35
C ASN A 166 -16.10 40.47 3.17
N LEU A 167 -15.46 41.01 2.12
CA LEU A 167 -14.95 40.22 1.00
C LEU A 167 -13.81 39.31 1.45
N GLU A 168 -12.87 39.81 2.25
CA GLU A 168 -11.79 39.00 2.83
C GLU A 168 -12.34 37.82 3.63
N VAL A 169 -13.33 38.06 4.49
CA VAL A 169 -13.99 37.00 5.27
C VAL A 169 -14.69 35.98 4.35
N ALA A 170 -15.39 36.44 3.32
CA ALA A 170 -16.08 35.56 2.39
C ALA A 170 -15.10 34.73 1.53
N LEU A 171 -14.00 35.33 1.09
CA LEU A 171 -12.94 34.63 0.34
C LEU A 171 -12.28 33.54 1.18
N LEU A 172 -12.00 33.79 2.47
CA LEU A 172 -11.49 32.76 3.38
C LEU A 172 -12.43 31.56 3.58
N ARG A 173 -13.70 31.66 3.19
CA ARG A 173 -14.67 30.55 3.21
C ARG A 173 -14.86 29.89 1.86
N VAL A 174 -14.76 30.66 0.77
CA VAL A 174 -14.88 30.13 -0.59
C VAL A 174 -13.60 29.43 -1.05
N ASP A 175 -12.46 30.02 -0.69
CA ASP A 175 -11.12 29.60 -1.07
C ASP A 175 -10.17 29.77 0.13
N PRO A 176 -10.32 28.93 1.17
CA PRO A 176 -9.47 28.99 2.34
C PRO A 176 -8.01 28.68 1.97
N PRO A 177 -7.03 29.27 2.68
CA PRO A 177 -5.61 29.01 2.42
C PRO A 177 -5.31 27.50 2.54
N CYS A 178 -4.38 27.01 1.71
CA CYS A 178 -4.04 25.59 1.62
C CYS A 178 -3.75 24.97 2.99
N SER A 179 -2.97 25.65 3.86
CA SER A 179 -2.66 25.18 5.22
C SER A 179 -3.86 24.96 6.15
N SER A 180 -5.05 25.44 5.79
CA SER A 180 -6.29 25.17 6.53
C SER A 180 -7.13 24.03 5.93
N ARG A 181 -6.74 23.57 4.73
CA ARG A 181 -7.27 22.42 4.00
C ARG A 181 -6.30 21.24 4.01
N ASP A 182 -5.19 21.38 4.74
CA ASP A 182 -4.14 20.39 4.82
C ASP A 182 -4.60 19.11 5.52
N ASP A 183 -3.76 18.08 5.49
CA ASP A 183 -4.10 16.79 6.06
C ASP A 183 -3.98 16.73 7.60
N SER A 184 -4.29 15.57 8.17
CA SER A 184 -4.38 15.40 9.62
C SER A 184 -3.03 15.31 10.34
N HIS A 185 -1.91 15.23 9.61
CA HIS A 185 -0.57 15.08 10.17
C HIS A 185 0.13 16.41 10.39
N GLU A 186 -0.48 17.51 9.96
CA GLU A 186 0.02 18.85 10.24
C GLU A 186 0.13 19.16 11.75
N ASP A 187 1.12 19.92 12.21
CA ASP A 187 2.03 20.85 11.48
C ASP A 187 3.40 20.22 11.09
N ASN A 188 3.45 19.22 10.21
CA ASN A 188 4.66 18.41 10.00
C ASN A 188 5.69 19.03 9.03
N ASP A 189 5.65 20.34 8.83
CA ASP A 189 6.51 21.16 7.97
C ASP A 189 8.02 21.09 8.29
N THR A 190 8.38 20.58 9.48
CA THR A 190 9.76 20.55 9.96
C THR A 190 10.15 19.20 10.53
N GLN A 191 11.43 18.86 10.43
CA GLN A 191 11.97 17.65 11.04
C GLN A 191 11.68 17.55 12.56
N ALA A 192 11.57 18.68 13.26
CA ALA A 192 11.24 18.72 14.70
C ALA A 192 9.77 18.42 14.99
N SER A 193 8.86 18.82 14.10
CA SER A 193 7.43 18.55 14.17
C SER A 193 7.00 17.27 13.45
N ALA A 194 7.96 16.55 12.84
CA ALA A 194 7.71 15.34 12.05
C ALA A 194 6.69 14.37 12.67
N ALA A 195 5.70 14.00 11.85
CA ALA A 195 4.61 13.11 12.21
C ALA A 195 5.11 11.67 12.38
N ALA A 196 4.63 10.96 13.40
CA ALA A 196 5.06 9.59 13.66
C ALA A 196 4.35 8.61 12.72
N ILE A 197 5.12 7.76 12.04
CA ILE A 197 4.62 6.62 11.27
C ILE A 197 4.56 5.42 12.21
N GLU A 198 3.40 4.78 12.27
CA GLU A 198 3.17 3.55 13.03
C GLU A 198 2.75 2.42 12.09
N PRO A 199 3.71 1.70 11.48
CA PRO A 199 3.41 0.56 10.62
C PRO A 199 2.78 -0.57 11.43
N LYS A 200 1.81 -1.25 10.83
CA LYS A 200 1.09 -2.36 11.45
C LYS A 200 1.13 -3.59 10.55
N ALA A 201 1.07 -4.75 11.16
CA ALA A 201 0.87 -6.01 10.45
C ALA A 201 -0.42 -5.91 9.63
N GLU A 202 -0.37 -6.32 8.37
CA GLU A 202 -1.55 -6.32 7.52
C GLU A 202 -2.52 -7.41 8.02
N GLU A 203 -3.67 -6.99 8.55
CA GLU A 203 -4.71 -7.93 8.95
C GLU A 203 -5.47 -8.38 7.70
N ASP A 204 -5.37 -9.68 7.34
CA ASP A 204 -6.16 -10.25 6.25
C ASP A 204 -7.66 -10.05 6.52
N PRO A 205 -8.37 -9.20 5.73
CA PRO A 205 -9.79 -8.92 5.94
C PRO A 205 -10.67 -10.18 5.84
N ALA A 206 -10.20 -11.23 5.14
CA ALA A 206 -10.92 -12.49 5.00
C ALA A 206 -10.88 -13.36 6.25
N GLN A 207 -9.90 -13.16 7.15
CA GLN A 207 -9.77 -13.97 8.37
C GLN A 207 -10.55 -13.43 9.56
N ALA A 208 -10.90 -12.13 9.58
CA ALA A 208 -11.72 -11.53 10.63
C ALA A 208 -13.17 -12.09 10.67
N GLN A 209 -13.63 -12.73 9.60
CA GLN A 209 -15.01 -13.24 9.47
C GLN A 209 -15.15 -14.76 9.66
N SER A 210 -14.05 -15.51 9.67
CA SER A 210 -14.08 -16.96 9.87
C SER A 210 -13.41 -17.30 11.20
N GLY A 211 -14.20 -17.67 12.21
CA GLY A 211 -13.72 -17.97 13.57
C GLY A 211 -12.87 -19.25 13.70
N GLY A 212 -12.03 -19.56 12.70
CA GLY A 212 -10.97 -20.56 12.79
C GLY A 212 -9.77 -20.01 13.58
N THR A 213 -9.00 -20.90 14.20
CA THR A 213 -7.71 -20.57 14.79
C THR A 213 -6.83 -19.82 13.77
N PRO A 214 -6.29 -18.64 14.11
CA PRO A 214 -5.53 -17.84 13.17
C PRO A 214 -4.26 -18.61 12.79
N ARG A 215 -4.19 -19.08 11.55
CA ARG A 215 -3.01 -19.78 10.99
C ARG A 215 -2.07 -18.81 10.26
N ALA A 216 -2.50 -17.56 10.04
CA ALA A 216 -1.72 -16.49 9.41
C ALA A 216 -1.16 -15.35 10.31
N PRO A 217 -1.17 -15.39 11.66
CA PRO A 217 -0.74 -14.23 12.45
C PRO A 217 0.79 -14.05 12.48
N GLU A 218 1.58 -15.04 12.04
CA GLU A 218 3.05 -14.94 12.03
C GLU A 218 3.60 -14.36 10.74
N MET A 219 3.03 -14.68 9.57
CA MET A 219 3.47 -14.11 8.29
C MET A 219 3.22 -12.59 8.23
N ALA A 220 2.11 -12.13 8.80
CA ALA A 220 1.78 -10.70 8.86
C ALA A 220 2.78 -9.87 9.70
N LYS A 221 3.64 -10.51 10.51
CA LYS A 221 4.69 -9.82 11.29
C LYS A 221 5.96 -9.57 10.50
N ASP A 222 6.17 -10.25 9.37
CA ASP A 222 7.39 -10.11 8.56
C ASP A 222 7.43 -8.79 7.79
N VAL A 223 6.27 -8.21 7.49
CA VAL A 223 6.14 -6.90 6.85
C VAL A 223 5.08 -6.10 7.56
N LEU A 224 5.48 -4.97 8.13
CA LEU A 224 4.59 -3.98 8.70
C LEU A 224 4.37 -2.87 7.67
N LYS A 225 3.12 -2.45 7.49
CA LYS A 225 2.73 -1.47 6.48
C LYS A 225 2.06 -0.26 7.12
N TRP A 226 2.35 0.92 6.58
CA TRP A 226 1.62 2.14 6.82
C TRP A 226 1.28 2.77 5.46
N THR A 227 0.04 3.19 5.28
CA THR A 227 -0.41 3.79 4.03
C THR A 227 -1.45 4.85 4.33
N GLU A 228 -1.21 6.06 3.84
CA GLU A 228 -2.13 7.18 4.02
C GLU A 228 -2.34 7.93 2.70
N GLN A 229 -3.48 8.61 2.62
CA GLN A 229 -3.77 9.61 1.59
C GLN A 229 -3.64 10.98 2.21
N LEU A 230 -2.74 11.78 1.66
CA LEU A 230 -2.18 12.98 2.26
C LEU A 230 -2.36 14.16 1.31
N HIS A 231 -2.15 15.36 1.83
CA HIS A 231 -2.18 16.60 1.08
C HIS A 231 -0.88 17.34 1.32
N SER A 232 -0.37 18.02 0.30
CA SER A 232 0.80 18.87 0.46
C SER A 232 0.55 20.21 -0.21
N CYS A 233 0.85 21.27 0.52
CA CYS A 233 0.77 22.63 0.05
C CYS A 233 2.03 23.05 -0.73
N PRO A 234 1.95 24.10 -1.56
CA PRO A 234 3.13 24.63 -2.27
C PRO A 234 4.19 25.15 -1.31
N ASP A 235 5.47 24.89 -1.63
CA ASP A 235 6.63 25.27 -0.80
C ASP A 235 6.59 24.67 0.63
N ASP A 236 5.78 23.63 0.84
CA ASP A 236 5.69 22.86 2.07
C ASP A 236 6.51 21.58 1.99
N ALA A 237 7.06 21.17 3.13
CA ALA A 237 7.85 19.96 3.26
C ALA A 237 7.28 19.09 4.37
N ASP A 238 6.68 17.98 4.01
CA ASP A 238 6.00 17.12 4.97
C ASP A 238 7.04 16.15 5.56
N TRP A 239 7.34 16.30 6.85
CA TRP A 239 8.27 15.44 7.56
C TRP A 239 7.54 14.34 8.32
N TYR A 240 8.03 13.13 8.17
CA TYR A 240 7.60 11.98 8.92
C TYR A 240 8.80 11.36 9.64
N LYS A 241 8.54 10.65 10.74
CA LYS A 241 9.56 9.94 11.49
C LYS A 241 9.11 8.53 11.84
N ILE A 242 10.09 7.63 11.88
CA ILE A 242 9.88 6.23 12.22
C ILE A 242 11.04 5.73 13.08
N GLU A 243 10.72 4.96 14.12
CA GLU A 243 11.72 4.32 14.97
C GLU A 243 12.04 2.94 14.41
N LEU A 244 13.32 2.69 14.08
CA LEU A 244 13.80 1.41 13.59
C LEU A 244 14.79 0.79 14.58
N GLN A 245 14.79 -0.54 14.67
CA GLN A 245 15.80 -1.34 15.36
C GLN A 245 16.95 -1.71 14.42
N GLU A 246 18.05 -2.19 14.99
CA GLU A 246 19.16 -2.73 14.20
C GLU A 246 18.70 -3.98 13.45
N GLY A 247 18.88 -3.98 12.12
CA GLY A 247 18.47 -5.09 11.23
C GLY A 247 17.10 -4.90 10.58
N ASP A 248 16.30 -3.91 11.00
CA ASP A 248 15.06 -3.55 10.31
C ASP A 248 15.39 -2.98 8.91
N ARG A 249 14.56 -3.30 7.92
CA ARG A 249 14.67 -2.82 6.55
C ARG A 249 13.48 -1.95 6.22
N LEU A 250 13.73 -0.80 5.60
CA LEU A 250 12.71 0.19 5.28
C LEU A 250 12.57 0.32 3.77
N SER A 251 11.35 0.31 3.26
CA SER A 251 11.05 0.71 1.89
C SER A 251 9.82 1.60 1.86
N GLY A 252 9.68 2.38 0.80
CA GLY A 252 8.53 3.28 0.68
C GLY A 252 8.32 3.76 -0.74
N ALA A 253 7.07 4.13 -1.02
CA ALA A 253 6.65 4.61 -2.32
C ALA A 253 5.64 5.75 -2.18
N LEU A 254 5.80 6.73 -3.06
CA LEU A 254 4.95 7.87 -3.23
C LEU A 254 4.09 7.67 -4.48
N THR A 255 2.79 7.87 -4.36
CA THR A 255 1.86 7.85 -5.50
C THR A 255 1.27 9.23 -5.68
N VAL A 256 1.52 9.87 -6.82
CA VAL A 256 1.01 11.21 -7.14
C VAL A 256 0.02 11.07 -8.32
N PRO A 257 -1.17 11.70 -8.26
CA PRO A 257 -2.09 11.73 -9.40
C PRO A 257 -1.40 12.34 -10.63
N GLU A 258 -1.61 11.78 -11.82
CA GLU A 258 -1.02 12.29 -13.07
C GLU A 258 -1.47 13.74 -13.34
N LYS A 259 -0.68 14.71 -12.87
CA LYS A 259 -0.85 16.14 -13.12
C LYS A 259 0.46 16.71 -13.70
N PRO A 260 0.42 17.36 -14.88
CA PRO A 260 1.61 18.00 -15.44
C PRO A 260 2.17 19.05 -14.47
N GLY A 261 3.41 18.85 -13.98
CA GLY A 261 4.12 19.80 -13.13
C GLY A 261 4.16 19.48 -11.63
N ALA A 262 3.39 18.50 -11.15
CA ALA A 262 3.51 18.01 -9.78
C ALA A 262 4.77 17.12 -9.66
N THR A 263 5.82 17.62 -9.00
CA THR A 263 7.03 16.83 -8.71
C THR A 263 7.26 16.80 -7.20
N LEU A 264 6.63 15.84 -6.54
CA LEU A 264 6.96 15.52 -5.15
C LEU A 264 8.23 14.67 -5.12
N ALA A 265 9.10 14.95 -4.15
CA ALA A 265 10.38 14.26 -3.96
C ALA A 265 10.42 13.61 -2.57
N LEU A 266 10.80 12.33 -2.51
CA LEU A 266 10.87 11.55 -1.27
C LEU A 266 12.33 11.33 -0.85
N GLU A 267 12.74 12.04 0.20
CA GLU A 267 14.06 11.93 0.83
C GLU A 267 13.99 11.10 2.11
N VAL A 268 15.04 10.32 2.39
CA VAL A 268 15.21 9.58 3.64
C VAL A 268 16.49 10.00 4.35
N VAL A 269 16.35 10.40 5.61
CA VAL A 269 17.44 10.86 6.47
C VAL A 269 17.60 9.91 7.66
N GLY A 270 18.82 9.45 7.89
CA GLY A 270 19.17 8.55 8.98
C GLY A 270 19.30 9.25 10.35
N PRO A 271 19.45 8.47 11.44
CA PRO A 271 19.51 8.97 12.83
C PRO A 271 20.70 9.88 13.14
N ASP A 272 21.73 9.88 12.30
CA ASP A 272 22.91 10.75 12.39
C ASP A 272 22.81 12.01 11.50
N GLY A 273 21.69 12.20 10.81
CA GLY A 273 21.47 13.29 9.86
C GLY A 273 22.04 13.02 8.47
N GLN A 274 22.57 11.82 8.19
CA GLN A 274 23.00 11.46 6.85
C GLN A 274 21.78 11.24 5.94
N VAL A 275 21.79 11.85 4.74
CA VAL A 275 20.83 11.51 3.68
C VAL A 275 21.17 10.11 3.15
N LEU A 276 20.29 9.15 3.40
CA LEU A 276 20.44 7.76 2.95
C LEU A 276 19.84 7.56 1.56
N HIS A 277 18.76 8.30 1.28
CA HIS A 277 18.12 8.32 -0.02
C HIS A 277 17.78 9.77 -0.40
N PRO A 278 18.38 10.34 -1.46
CA PRO A 278 18.10 11.73 -1.82
C PRO A 278 16.72 11.86 -2.48
N GLY A 279 16.00 12.93 -2.17
CA GLY A 279 14.70 13.23 -2.80
C GLY A 279 14.79 13.51 -4.29
N ARG A 280 16.00 13.77 -4.81
CA ARG A 280 16.25 13.90 -6.25
C ARG A 280 17.47 13.12 -6.69
N GLY A 281 17.36 12.47 -7.85
CA GLY A 281 18.47 11.82 -8.54
C GLY A 281 19.52 12.81 -9.06
N ALA A 282 20.65 12.28 -9.53
CA ALA A 282 21.76 13.07 -10.06
C ALA A 282 21.39 13.86 -11.34
N ASP A 283 20.35 13.41 -12.05
CA ASP A 283 19.75 14.07 -13.21
C ASP A 283 18.72 15.16 -12.82
N GLY A 284 18.47 15.33 -11.52
CA GLY A 284 17.49 16.27 -10.97
C GLY A 284 16.05 15.76 -10.97
N ALA A 285 15.81 14.52 -11.41
CA ALA A 285 14.50 13.89 -11.36
C ALA A 285 14.09 13.64 -9.90
N ALA A 286 12.80 13.82 -9.59
CA ALA A 286 12.29 13.55 -8.26
C ALA A 286 12.21 12.04 -8.02
N SER A 287 12.72 11.61 -6.87
CA SER A 287 12.64 10.23 -6.43
C SER A 287 11.27 10.00 -5.79
N THR A 288 10.52 9.02 -6.28
CA THR A 288 9.17 8.70 -5.78
C THR A 288 9.11 7.36 -5.05
N SER A 289 10.22 6.65 -4.93
CA SER A 289 10.32 5.43 -4.13
C SER A 289 11.73 5.28 -3.62
N PHE A 290 11.88 4.49 -2.56
CA PHE A 290 13.18 4.09 -2.03
C PHE A 290 13.11 2.65 -1.52
N ASP A 291 14.23 1.95 -1.61
CA ASP A 291 14.44 0.67 -0.95
C ASP A 291 15.76 0.70 -0.17
N LEU A 292 15.65 0.62 1.16
CA LEU A 292 16.75 0.56 2.09
C LEU A 292 16.88 -0.86 2.68
N SER A 293 16.65 -1.89 1.85
CA SER A 293 16.85 -3.30 2.17
C SER A 293 18.30 -3.68 2.50
N GLY A 294 19.29 -3.02 1.87
CA GLY A 294 20.72 -3.25 2.10
C GLY A 294 21.37 -2.41 3.20
N THR A 295 20.67 -1.39 3.73
CA THR A 295 21.19 -0.46 4.75
C THR A 295 20.02 0.16 5.53
N PRO A 296 19.78 -0.26 6.78
CA PRO A 296 20.26 0.53 7.92
C PRO A 296 20.76 -0.33 9.11
N ALA A 297 22.07 -0.32 9.38
CA ALA A 297 22.70 -1.11 10.44
C ALA A 297 22.61 -0.49 11.85
N ARG A 298 21.65 0.41 12.12
CA ARG A 298 21.63 1.16 13.37
C ARG A 298 20.23 1.48 13.84
N ALA A 299 19.95 1.12 15.09
CA ALA A 299 18.72 1.54 15.76
C ALA A 299 18.66 3.07 15.94
N GLY A 300 17.48 3.65 15.75
CA GLY A 300 17.19 5.06 15.99
C GLY A 300 16.03 5.61 15.17
N THR A 301 15.83 6.93 15.26
CA THR A 301 14.83 7.66 14.49
C THR A 301 15.32 7.90 13.06
N TYR A 302 14.51 7.50 12.08
CA TYR A 302 14.68 7.82 10.67
C TYR A 302 13.61 8.83 10.28
N TRP A 303 13.95 9.74 9.37
CA TRP A 303 13.01 10.72 8.85
C TRP A 303 12.76 10.49 7.36
N LEU A 304 11.51 10.63 6.96
CA LEU A 304 11.09 10.74 5.58
C LEU A 304 10.67 12.19 5.35
N ARG A 305 11.10 12.79 4.26
CA ARG A 305 10.72 14.15 3.88
C ARG A 305 10.11 14.10 2.49
N VAL A 306 8.88 14.59 2.38
CA VAL A 306 8.20 14.76 1.10
C VAL A 306 8.25 16.24 0.76
N ASP A 307 9.01 16.59 -0.28
CA ASP A 307 9.14 17.98 -0.72
C ASP A 307 8.14 18.30 -1.83
N ASN A 308 7.26 19.28 -1.60
CA ASN A 308 6.43 19.86 -2.64
C ASN A 308 7.02 21.16 -3.20
N VAL A 309 7.94 20.98 -4.14
CA VAL A 309 8.53 22.10 -4.90
C VAL A 309 7.62 22.63 -6.02
N ALA A 310 6.42 22.08 -6.19
CA ALA A 310 5.49 22.55 -7.20
C ALA A 310 4.79 23.83 -6.72
N LEU A 311 4.42 24.71 -7.64
CA LEU A 311 3.68 25.95 -7.33
C LEU A 311 2.19 25.71 -7.00
N ASP A 312 1.70 24.46 -7.11
CA ASP A 312 0.30 24.08 -6.97
C ASP A 312 0.11 23.03 -5.85
N GLU A 313 -1.01 23.12 -5.14
CA GLU A 313 -1.44 22.13 -4.12
C GLU A 313 -1.70 20.75 -4.76
N THR A 314 -1.28 19.67 -4.09
CA THR A 314 -1.50 18.32 -4.58
C THR A 314 -1.83 17.32 -3.48
N SER A 315 -2.64 16.33 -3.80
CA SER A 315 -2.81 15.15 -2.95
C SER A 315 -1.81 14.08 -3.37
N TYR A 316 -1.40 13.24 -2.43
CA TYR A 316 -0.51 12.12 -2.70
C TYR A 316 -0.80 10.95 -1.75
N GLY A 317 -0.40 9.75 -2.17
CA GLY A 317 -0.35 8.58 -1.29
C GLY A 317 1.08 8.32 -0.84
N LEU A 318 1.28 8.00 0.42
CA LEU A 318 2.55 7.54 0.95
C LEU A 318 2.39 6.14 1.53
N GLU A 319 3.09 5.18 0.94
CA GLU A 319 3.23 3.82 1.46
C GLU A 319 4.62 3.67 2.08
N VAL A 320 4.66 3.17 3.31
CA VAL A 320 5.89 2.83 4.02
C VAL A 320 5.80 1.40 4.52
N LYS A 321 6.80 0.59 4.20
CA LYS A 321 6.94 -0.80 4.62
C LYS A 321 8.18 -0.96 5.49
N VAL A 322 8.01 -1.62 6.62
CA VAL A 322 9.11 -2.06 7.49
C VAL A 322 9.13 -3.57 7.46
N ARG A 323 10.26 -4.16 7.07
CA ARG A 323 10.54 -5.57 7.35
C ARG A 323 11.40 -5.62 8.62
N PRO A 324 10.88 -6.11 9.76
CA PRO A 324 11.68 -6.19 10.97
C PRO A 324 12.95 -7.02 10.77
N ALA A 325 13.93 -6.82 11.65
CA ALA A 325 15.09 -7.71 11.74
C ALA A 325 14.63 -9.16 11.89
N CYS A 326 15.26 -10.08 11.15
CA CYS A 326 14.87 -11.49 11.13
C CYS A 326 14.78 -12.08 12.54
N SER A 327 15.78 -11.80 13.38
CA SER A 327 15.87 -12.21 14.79
C SER A 327 14.72 -11.71 15.69
N ALA A 328 13.93 -10.72 15.24
CA ALA A 328 12.78 -10.21 15.97
C ALA A 328 11.47 -10.93 15.61
N VAL A 329 11.45 -11.67 14.49
CA VAL A 329 10.26 -12.33 13.92
C VAL A 329 10.50 -13.82 13.65
N GLU A 330 11.51 -14.39 14.32
CA GLU A 330 11.83 -15.81 14.39
C GLU A 330 10.63 -16.69 14.72
N ASP A 331 10.75 -17.97 14.40
CA ASP A 331 9.71 -18.94 14.69
C ASP A 331 9.75 -19.49 16.13
N ARG A 332 8.80 -20.40 16.40
CA ARG A 332 8.55 -20.96 17.74
C ARG A 332 9.62 -21.94 18.24
N PHE A 333 10.53 -22.40 17.39
CA PHE A 333 11.53 -23.41 17.72
C PHE A 333 12.91 -22.85 18.00
N GLU A 334 13.12 -21.55 17.76
CA GLU A 334 14.36 -20.90 18.14
C GLU A 334 14.67 -21.02 19.65
N ASP A 335 15.93 -21.13 20.07
CA ASP A 335 17.19 -20.89 19.32
C ASP A 335 17.84 -22.18 18.79
N ASN A 336 17.27 -22.83 17.77
CA ASN A 336 17.71 -24.16 17.34
C ASN A 336 18.87 -24.13 16.34
N ASP A 337 19.75 -23.13 16.46
CA ASP A 337 20.86 -22.74 15.58
C ASP A 337 22.01 -23.78 15.49
N SER A 338 21.99 -24.81 16.35
CA SER A 338 23.09 -25.77 16.47
C SER A 338 22.66 -27.20 16.74
N ALA A 339 23.51 -28.15 16.36
CA ALA A 339 23.29 -29.59 16.61
C ALA A 339 23.05 -29.92 18.09
N ASP A 340 23.70 -29.21 19.02
CA ASP A 340 23.50 -29.39 20.46
C ASP A 340 22.20 -28.78 20.98
N ALA A 341 21.67 -27.77 20.28
CA ALA A 341 20.40 -27.10 20.55
C ALA A 341 19.20 -27.75 19.82
N ALA A 342 19.45 -28.79 19.01
CA ALA A 342 18.44 -29.40 18.15
C ALA A 342 17.16 -29.78 18.90
N VAL A 343 16.03 -29.29 18.40
CA VAL A 343 14.71 -29.53 19.03
C VAL A 343 14.21 -30.92 18.69
N LEU A 344 13.91 -31.73 19.70
CA LEU A 344 13.29 -33.05 19.50
C LEU A 344 11.85 -32.88 19.01
N LEU A 345 11.59 -33.31 17.78
CA LEU A 345 10.28 -33.22 17.14
C LEU A 345 9.41 -34.44 17.42
N THR A 346 8.11 -34.20 17.42
CA THR A 346 7.13 -35.25 17.15
C THR A 346 6.94 -35.31 15.64
N PRO A 347 7.09 -36.48 14.98
CA PRO A 347 6.88 -36.60 13.54
C PRO A 347 5.51 -36.08 13.09
N GLY A 348 5.48 -35.37 11.97
CA GLY A 348 4.30 -34.75 11.37
C GLY A 348 4.64 -33.45 10.62
N PRO A 349 3.61 -32.75 10.12
CA PRO A 349 3.76 -31.45 9.47
C PRO A 349 3.98 -30.33 10.50
N LEU A 350 4.86 -29.40 10.15
CA LEU A 350 5.19 -28.17 10.86
C LEU A 350 5.11 -27.02 9.85
N ASP A 351 4.35 -26.00 10.20
CA ASP A 351 4.13 -24.83 9.35
C ASP A 351 4.67 -23.55 9.98
N GLY A 352 4.82 -22.52 9.14
CA GLY A 352 5.16 -21.16 9.55
C GLY A 352 6.57 -21.01 10.13
N LEU A 353 7.46 -21.97 9.87
CA LEU A 353 8.86 -21.90 10.30
C LEU A 353 9.56 -20.79 9.54
N LYS A 354 10.59 -20.18 10.14
CA LYS A 354 11.33 -19.06 9.57
C LYS A 354 12.81 -19.38 9.63
N LEU A 355 13.47 -19.23 8.49
CA LEU A 355 14.91 -19.41 8.37
C LEU A 355 15.55 -18.04 8.22
N CYS A 356 16.50 -17.73 9.09
CA CYS A 356 17.20 -16.45 9.09
C CYS A 356 18.61 -16.52 8.48
N PRO A 357 19.15 -15.39 7.95
CA PRO A 357 20.43 -15.40 7.27
C PRO A 357 21.59 -15.89 8.14
N ARG A 358 22.21 -17.00 7.72
CA ARG A 358 23.31 -17.69 8.42
C ARG A 358 22.89 -18.28 9.77
N ASP A 359 21.60 -18.54 9.94
CA ASP A 359 21.04 -19.22 11.10
C ASP A 359 20.43 -20.55 10.67
N PRO A 360 21.10 -21.70 10.89
CA PRO A 360 20.58 -22.99 10.48
C PRO A 360 19.71 -23.64 11.55
N ASP A 361 18.51 -24.06 11.18
CA ASP A 361 17.60 -24.73 12.09
C ASP A 361 17.95 -26.20 12.24
N TRP A 362 18.20 -26.63 13.48
CA TRP A 362 18.44 -28.02 13.83
C TRP A 362 17.26 -28.64 14.56
N TYR A 363 16.89 -29.82 14.12
CA TYR A 363 15.83 -30.64 14.72
C TYR A 363 16.36 -32.05 15.00
N ALA A 364 15.70 -32.78 15.88
CA ALA A 364 16.05 -34.15 16.21
C ALA A 364 14.84 -35.07 16.15
N VAL A 365 15.08 -36.33 15.82
CA VAL A 365 14.10 -37.42 15.90
C VAL A 365 14.78 -38.68 16.42
N ASP A 366 14.05 -39.47 17.19
CA ASP A 366 14.51 -40.77 17.66
C ASP A 366 13.85 -41.86 16.78
N LEU A 367 14.68 -42.72 16.19
CA LEU A 367 14.24 -43.86 15.36
C LEU A 367 14.43 -45.17 16.13
N ALA A 368 13.51 -46.10 15.94
CA ALA A 368 13.61 -47.50 16.34
C ALA A 368 14.33 -48.35 15.28
N GLU A 369 14.57 -49.62 15.61
CA GLU A 369 15.23 -50.55 14.70
C GLU A 369 14.35 -50.83 13.48
N GLY A 370 14.91 -50.63 12.28
CA GLY A 370 14.22 -50.83 11.01
C GLY A 370 13.36 -49.64 10.55
N GLU A 371 13.22 -48.59 11.36
CA GLU A 371 12.52 -47.37 10.92
C GLU A 371 13.38 -46.56 9.95
N SER A 372 12.72 -45.85 9.05
CA SER A 372 13.31 -44.91 8.10
C SER A 372 12.79 -43.50 8.37
N LEU A 373 13.54 -42.49 7.93
CA LEU A 373 13.19 -41.08 8.08
C LEU A 373 12.99 -40.44 6.72
N PHE A 374 11.89 -39.70 6.58
CA PHE A 374 11.59 -38.86 5.44
C PHE A 374 11.43 -37.42 5.89
N LEU A 375 12.08 -36.50 5.18
CA LEU A 375 12.08 -35.07 5.45
C LEU A 375 11.73 -34.33 4.16
N TYR A 376 10.68 -33.52 4.20
CA TYR A 376 10.33 -32.61 3.13
C TYR A 376 10.23 -31.19 3.66
N ALA A 377 11.06 -30.28 3.14
CA ALA A 377 11.01 -28.86 3.45
C ALA A 377 10.59 -28.08 2.20
N GLN A 378 9.65 -27.15 2.33
CA GLN A 378 9.15 -26.36 1.21
C GLN A 378 9.00 -24.91 1.62
N GLU A 379 9.37 -23.98 0.74
CA GLU A 379 9.07 -22.56 0.92
C GLU A 379 7.55 -22.35 1.21
N ALA A 380 7.24 -21.55 2.21
CA ALA A 380 5.86 -21.22 2.56
C ALA A 380 5.27 -20.25 1.52
N GLN A 381 4.01 -20.45 1.11
CA GLN A 381 3.33 -19.52 0.19
C GLN A 381 3.24 -18.12 0.82
N GLY A 382 3.64 -17.09 0.07
CA GLY A 382 3.75 -15.71 0.56
C GLY A 382 5.16 -15.32 1.02
N ALA A 383 6.16 -16.20 0.85
CA ALA A 383 7.57 -15.82 0.86
C ALA A 383 7.82 -14.85 -0.31
N GLU A 384 7.79 -13.58 0.06
CA GLU A 384 8.15 -12.37 -0.66
C GLU A 384 7.49 -12.19 -2.05
N ASP A 385 6.70 -11.11 -2.15
CA ASP A 385 6.43 -10.44 -3.42
C ASP A 385 7.78 -10.00 -4.02
N GLU A 386 8.52 -10.93 -4.63
CA GLU A 386 9.58 -10.57 -5.55
C GLU A 386 8.91 -9.76 -6.65
N ASP A 387 9.34 -8.51 -6.82
CA ASP A 387 8.98 -7.68 -7.96
C ASP A 387 8.98 -8.57 -9.21
N GLU A 388 7.85 -8.66 -9.93
CA GLU A 388 7.73 -9.48 -11.15
C GLU A 388 8.85 -9.18 -12.17
N ALA A 389 9.55 -8.05 -12.02
CA ALA A 389 10.71 -7.64 -12.79
C ALA A 389 11.98 -8.50 -12.57
N ASN A 390 12.12 -9.21 -11.45
CA ASN A 390 13.27 -10.07 -11.11
C ASN A 390 12.93 -11.56 -10.98
N ALA A 391 11.68 -11.95 -11.24
CA ALA A 391 11.30 -13.35 -11.29
C ALA A 391 12.23 -14.12 -12.27
N PRO A 392 12.76 -15.30 -11.89
CA PRO A 392 13.59 -16.11 -12.77
C PRO A 392 12.90 -16.32 -14.12
N ALA A 393 13.68 -16.28 -15.20
CA ALA A 393 13.15 -16.44 -16.55
C ALA A 393 12.29 -17.73 -16.63
N PRO A 394 11.11 -17.70 -17.29
CA PRO A 394 10.25 -18.86 -17.38
C PRO A 394 10.99 -20.09 -17.93
N GLY A 395 11.14 -21.13 -17.11
CA GLY A 395 11.80 -22.40 -17.48
C GLY A 395 13.17 -22.67 -16.84
N GLU A 396 13.72 -21.77 -16.03
CA GLU A 396 14.86 -22.12 -15.18
C GLU A 396 14.40 -22.99 -13.98
N PRO A 397 15.11 -24.10 -13.65
CA PRO A 397 14.81 -24.87 -12.45
C PRO A 397 14.94 -23.97 -11.23
N GLN A 398 13.83 -23.76 -10.51
CA GLN A 398 13.86 -23.05 -9.24
C GLN A 398 14.55 -23.97 -8.23
N VAL A 399 15.84 -23.78 -8.01
CA VAL A 399 16.54 -24.44 -6.92
C VAL A 399 16.13 -23.69 -5.65
N PRO A 400 15.46 -24.33 -4.68
CA PRO A 400 15.11 -23.63 -3.45
C PRO A 400 16.39 -23.15 -2.76
N PRO A 401 16.40 -21.91 -2.25
CA PRO A 401 17.57 -21.23 -1.68
C PRO A 401 17.96 -21.76 -0.29
N PHE A 402 17.61 -23.01 0.00
CA PHE A 402 17.96 -23.73 1.22
C PHE A 402 18.24 -25.20 0.89
N VAL A 403 19.00 -25.84 1.78
CA VAL A 403 19.32 -27.26 1.75
C VAL A 403 18.83 -27.93 3.02
N THR A 404 18.52 -29.22 2.91
CA THR A 404 18.18 -30.08 4.04
C THR A 404 19.22 -31.19 4.17
N GLU A 405 19.62 -31.50 5.39
CA GLU A 405 20.62 -32.52 5.70
C GLU A 405 20.17 -33.39 6.87
N ILE A 406 20.57 -34.66 6.87
CA ILE A 406 20.38 -35.58 8.00
C ILE A 406 21.75 -36.03 8.49
N HIS A 407 21.98 -35.90 9.79
CA HIS A 407 23.20 -36.27 10.49
C HIS A 407 22.94 -37.36 11.53
N GLY A 408 23.95 -38.19 11.78
CA GLY A 408 23.98 -39.08 12.94
C GLY A 408 24.16 -38.30 14.24
N ALA A 409 23.94 -38.97 15.39
CA ALA A 409 24.16 -38.38 16.71
C ALA A 409 25.62 -37.94 16.97
N ASP A 410 26.58 -38.43 16.19
CA ASP A 410 27.99 -38.03 16.22
C ASP A 410 28.30 -36.82 15.30
N GLY A 411 27.28 -36.29 14.62
CA GLY A 411 27.39 -35.18 13.68
C GLY A 411 27.78 -35.59 12.25
N ALA A 412 28.01 -36.88 11.99
CA ALA A 412 28.35 -37.35 10.64
C ALA A 412 27.17 -37.10 9.68
N LEU A 413 27.43 -36.45 8.54
CA LEU A 413 26.43 -36.27 7.49
C LEU A 413 26.09 -37.65 6.88
N LEU A 414 24.81 -38.02 6.93
CA LEU A 414 24.29 -39.30 6.42
C LEU A 414 23.52 -39.14 5.12
N ALA A 415 22.76 -38.06 4.97
CA ALA A 415 21.98 -37.77 3.76
C ALA A 415 21.87 -36.26 3.51
N LYS A 416 21.76 -35.88 2.22
CA LYS A 416 21.57 -34.49 1.77
C LYS A 416 20.41 -34.42 0.79
N GLY A 417 19.59 -33.37 0.91
CA GLY A 417 18.33 -33.25 0.21
C GLY A 417 18.43 -32.91 -1.28
N ALA A 418 17.59 -33.56 -2.07
CA ALA A 418 17.36 -33.31 -3.49
C ALA A 418 16.34 -32.19 -3.70
N PRO A 419 16.54 -31.29 -4.69
CA PRO A 419 15.55 -30.24 -5.01
C PRO A 419 14.31 -30.83 -5.71
N THR A 420 13.14 -30.25 -5.44
CA THR A 420 11.83 -30.54 -6.06
C THR A 420 10.96 -29.27 -6.01
N GLY A 421 10.66 -28.68 -7.17
CA GLY A 421 9.95 -27.40 -7.22
C GLY A 421 10.55 -26.37 -6.24
N LYS A 422 9.73 -25.84 -5.33
CA LYS A 422 10.13 -24.90 -4.26
C LYS A 422 10.61 -25.56 -2.95
N GLY A 423 10.99 -26.83 -2.99
CA GLY A 423 11.30 -27.63 -1.80
C GLY A 423 12.45 -28.63 -1.95
N ARG A 424 12.82 -29.25 -0.83
CA ARG A 424 13.88 -30.25 -0.71
C ARG A 424 13.33 -31.52 -0.09
N VAL A 425 13.70 -32.67 -0.64
CA VAL A 425 13.41 -33.99 -0.08
C VAL A 425 14.71 -34.64 0.41
N THR A 426 14.72 -35.11 1.66
CA THR A 426 15.84 -35.89 2.22
C THR A 426 15.32 -37.16 2.87
N THR A 427 16.00 -38.26 2.62
CA THR A 427 15.59 -39.59 3.07
C THR A 427 16.74 -40.25 3.79
N LEU A 428 16.42 -41.09 4.77
CA LEU A 428 17.39 -41.95 5.45
C LEU A 428 16.75 -43.31 5.70
N LEU A 429 17.15 -44.29 4.88
CA LEU A 429 16.63 -45.65 4.97
C LEU A 429 17.33 -46.46 6.05
N THR A 430 16.52 -47.06 6.95
CA THR A 430 16.91 -48.08 7.93
C THR A 430 18.27 -47.88 8.61
N PRO A 431 18.59 -46.68 9.14
CA PRO A 431 19.93 -46.38 9.66
C PRO A 431 20.26 -47.11 10.97
N GLY A 432 19.25 -47.75 11.59
CA GLY A 432 19.34 -48.41 12.90
C GLY A 432 18.78 -47.52 14.02
N PRO A 433 18.53 -48.10 15.21
CA PRO A 433 17.92 -47.35 16.30
C PRO A 433 18.86 -46.28 16.84
N GLY A 434 18.33 -45.09 17.12
CA GLY A 434 19.13 -43.99 17.66
C GLY A 434 18.51 -42.63 17.41
N ARG A 435 19.24 -41.60 17.85
CA ARG A 435 18.90 -40.21 17.58
C ARG A 435 19.55 -39.75 16.28
N TYR A 436 18.78 -39.06 15.45
CA TYR A 436 19.24 -38.44 14.22
C TYR A 436 18.91 -36.95 14.26
N LEU A 437 19.79 -36.16 13.67
CA LEU A 437 19.66 -34.70 13.61
C LEU A 437 19.31 -34.31 12.18
N MET A 438 18.35 -33.42 12.03
CA MET A 438 17.94 -32.83 10.75
C MET A 438 18.38 -31.37 10.77
N ARG A 439 18.95 -30.89 9.68
CA ARG A 439 19.34 -29.49 9.54
C ARG A 439 18.68 -28.88 8.32
N VAL A 440 18.08 -27.72 8.48
CA VAL A 440 17.64 -26.84 7.39
C VAL A 440 18.63 -25.66 7.37
N LEU A 441 19.17 -25.35 6.20
CA LEU A 441 20.20 -24.31 6.06
C LEU A 441 19.94 -23.49 4.80
N GLY A 442 19.78 -22.18 4.96
CA GLY A 442 19.65 -21.23 3.86
C GLY A 442 20.99 -20.96 3.17
N ASP A 443 20.93 -20.57 1.91
CA ASP A 443 22.06 -19.98 1.19
C ASP A 443 22.46 -18.63 1.83
N ASP A 444 23.64 -18.11 1.48
CA ASP A 444 24.16 -16.87 2.06
C ASP A 444 23.19 -15.69 1.84
N GLY A 445 22.57 -15.23 2.93
CA GLY A 445 21.63 -14.10 2.91
C GLY A 445 20.16 -14.49 2.77
N TYR A 446 19.83 -15.77 2.63
CA TYR A 446 18.44 -16.21 2.56
C TYR A 446 17.69 -15.92 3.87
N GLU A 447 16.54 -15.29 3.72
CA GLU A 447 15.54 -15.09 4.76
C GLU A 447 14.19 -15.48 4.17
N GLY A 448 13.47 -16.37 4.83
CA GLY A 448 12.17 -16.77 4.33
C GLY A 448 11.48 -17.77 5.23
N ARG A 449 10.17 -17.92 5.02
CA ARG A 449 9.38 -18.92 5.73
C ARG A 449 9.33 -20.23 4.96
N TYR A 450 9.28 -21.32 5.70
CA TYR A 450 9.16 -22.66 5.14
C TYR A 450 8.23 -23.53 5.99
N ASN A 451 7.78 -24.62 5.39
CA ASN A 451 7.05 -25.69 6.03
C ASN A 451 7.91 -26.95 6.01
N LEU A 452 7.87 -27.71 7.09
CA LEU A 452 8.62 -28.94 7.27
C LEU A 452 7.68 -30.11 7.51
N ASN A 453 7.83 -31.20 6.78
CA ASN A 453 7.14 -32.45 7.04
C ASN A 453 8.16 -33.51 7.41
N VAL A 454 8.05 -34.03 8.63
CA VAL A 454 8.94 -35.07 9.16
C VAL A 454 8.14 -36.35 9.32
N GLN A 455 8.51 -37.41 8.63
CA GLN A 455 7.84 -38.71 8.76
C GLN A 455 8.82 -39.77 9.19
N VAL A 456 8.43 -40.52 10.21
CA VAL A 456 9.10 -41.75 10.63
C VAL A 456 8.29 -42.91 10.09
N VAL A 457 8.92 -43.74 9.27
CA VAL A 457 8.25 -44.80 8.53
C VAL A 457 8.74 -46.16 9.05
N PRO A 458 7.86 -47.08 9.45
CA PRO A 458 8.23 -48.44 9.86
C PRO A 458 8.98 -49.22 8.77
N PRO A 459 9.62 -50.36 9.05
CA PRO A 459 10.20 -51.22 8.00
C PRO A 459 9.11 -51.84 7.10
N CYS A 460 9.47 -52.21 5.86
CA CYS A 460 8.61 -53.02 4.99
C CYS A 460 8.28 -54.39 5.65
N PRO A 461 7.06 -54.92 5.48
CA PRO A 461 5.93 -54.34 4.72
C PRO A 461 5.03 -53.42 5.57
N GLU A 462 5.27 -53.27 6.87
CA GLU A 462 4.38 -52.46 7.72
C GLU A 462 4.46 -50.95 7.46
N GLY A 463 5.58 -50.47 6.92
CA GLY A 463 5.76 -49.08 6.51
C GLY A 463 5.78 -48.90 5.00
N ASP A 464 5.18 -49.82 4.26
CA ASP A 464 4.77 -49.57 2.88
C ASP A 464 3.71 -48.46 2.86
N ASP A 465 3.51 -47.83 1.71
CA ASP A 465 2.68 -46.63 1.65
C ASP A 465 1.17 -46.96 1.64
N ARG A 466 0.32 -45.99 1.31
CA ARG A 466 -1.15 -46.18 1.34
C ARG A 466 -1.71 -46.62 0.00
N PHE A 467 -0.86 -46.76 -1.01
CA PHE A 467 -1.21 -46.98 -2.40
C PHE A 467 -1.01 -48.41 -2.87
N GLU A 468 -0.45 -49.31 -2.05
CA GLU A 468 -0.25 -50.77 -2.18
C GLU A 468 -1.21 -51.60 -3.05
N ASP A 469 -2.43 -51.15 -3.30
CA ASP A 469 -3.29 -51.80 -4.29
C ASP A 469 -2.83 -51.52 -5.73
N ASN A 470 -1.91 -50.57 -5.94
CA ASN A 470 -1.49 -50.04 -7.23
C ASN A 470 -0.38 -50.86 -7.92
N ASP A 471 -0.14 -52.10 -7.50
CA ASP A 471 0.88 -53.01 -8.06
C ASP A 471 0.72 -53.32 -9.56
N VAL A 472 -0.47 -53.03 -10.11
CA VAL A 472 -0.85 -53.34 -11.49
C VAL A 472 -1.56 -52.17 -12.16
N ALA A 473 -1.35 -52.02 -13.48
CA ALA A 473 -1.89 -50.91 -14.26
C ALA A 473 -3.42 -50.66 -14.13
N PRO A 474 -4.30 -51.68 -14.02
CA PRO A 474 -5.74 -51.47 -13.80
C PRO A 474 -6.05 -50.75 -12.49
N ASP A 475 -5.23 -50.94 -11.47
CA ASP A 475 -5.42 -50.43 -10.11
C ASP A 475 -4.61 -49.13 -9.86
N ALA A 476 -4.03 -48.57 -10.94
CA ALA A 476 -3.22 -47.37 -10.83
C ALA A 476 -3.96 -46.18 -10.20
N VAL A 477 -3.31 -45.50 -9.27
CA VAL A 477 -3.86 -44.40 -8.48
C VAL A 477 -3.76 -43.08 -9.24
N ASP A 478 -4.82 -42.26 -9.26
CA ASP A 478 -4.76 -40.93 -9.88
C ASP A 478 -3.93 -39.96 -9.01
N ILE A 479 -2.85 -39.42 -9.58
CA ILE A 479 -1.91 -38.54 -8.87
C ILE A 479 -2.61 -37.27 -8.37
N THR A 480 -3.54 -36.72 -9.14
CA THR A 480 -4.22 -35.47 -8.80
C THR A 480 -5.16 -35.68 -7.61
N GLU A 481 -5.94 -36.76 -7.65
CA GLU A 481 -6.85 -37.11 -6.55
C GLU A 481 -6.08 -37.48 -5.27
N ALA A 482 -4.99 -38.25 -5.42
CA ALA A 482 -4.18 -38.69 -4.30
C ALA A 482 -3.45 -37.51 -3.63
N ALA A 483 -2.86 -36.59 -4.40
CA ALA A 483 -2.24 -35.37 -3.88
C ALA A 483 -3.24 -34.46 -3.16
N GLN A 484 -4.47 -34.32 -3.68
CA GLN A 484 -5.53 -33.57 -3.01
C GLN A 484 -5.94 -34.20 -1.67
N ALA A 485 -6.00 -35.53 -1.60
CA ALA A 485 -6.29 -36.24 -0.37
C ALA A 485 -5.20 -36.03 0.70
N ASP A 486 -3.92 -36.00 0.32
CA ASP A 486 -2.82 -35.73 1.26
C ASP A 486 -2.85 -34.29 1.78
N GLN A 487 -3.14 -33.31 0.91
CA GLN A 487 -3.32 -31.92 1.34
C GLN A 487 -4.49 -31.76 2.33
N GLN A 488 -5.61 -32.47 2.10
CA GLN A 488 -6.77 -32.45 3.00
C GLN A 488 -6.51 -33.17 4.33
N ALA A 489 -5.78 -34.28 4.32
CA ALA A 489 -5.38 -35.00 5.54
C ALA A 489 -4.41 -34.17 6.39
N ALA A 490 -3.45 -33.49 5.77
CA ALA A 490 -2.55 -32.56 6.44
C ALA A 490 -3.30 -31.36 7.08
N ALA A 491 -4.41 -30.91 6.47
CA ALA A 491 -5.25 -29.83 7.00
C ALA A 491 -6.17 -30.26 8.17
N ALA A 492 -6.46 -31.56 8.34
CA ALA A 492 -7.41 -32.06 9.33
C ALA A 492 -6.83 -32.19 10.76
N GLY A 493 -5.51 -32.14 10.92
CA GLY A 493 -4.81 -32.28 12.21
C GLY A 493 -5.05 -33.62 12.92
N PRO A 494 -4.35 -33.89 14.04
CA PRO A 494 -4.55 -35.11 14.82
C PRO A 494 -5.88 -35.01 15.60
N GLY A 495 -6.98 -35.46 14.99
CA GLY A 495 -8.31 -35.42 15.63
C GLY A 495 -9.51 -35.72 14.73
N GLY A 496 -9.35 -35.79 13.41
CA GLY A 496 -10.37 -36.33 12.50
C GLY A 496 -11.65 -35.49 12.38
N ALA A 497 -11.62 -34.20 12.72
CA ALA A 497 -12.71 -33.29 12.41
C ALA A 497 -12.48 -32.68 11.02
N PRO A 498 -13.41 -32.85 10.05
CA PRO A 498 -13.25 -32.25 8.73
C PRO A 498 -13.32 -30.73 8.82
N ALA A 499 -12.27 -30.05 8.35
CA ALA A 499 -12.26 -28.60 8.18
C ALA A 499 -13.29 -28.20 7.08
N PRO A 500 -13.87 -26.99 7.13
CA PRO A 500 -14.75 -26.50 6.06
C PRO A 500 -14.00 -26.51 4.72
N GLN A 501 -14.65 -27.05 3.69
CA GLN A 501 -14.11 -27.11 2.33
C GLN A 501 -13.81 -25.69 1.82
N GLN A 502 -12.53 -25.33 1.75
CA GLN A 502 -12.10 -24.17 0.97
C GLN A 502 -12.32 -24.46 -0.53
N PRO A 503 -12.70 -23.47 -1.34
CA PRO A 503 -12.71 -23.62 -2.79
C PRO A 503 -11.28 -23.94 -3.25
N ALA A 504 -11.16 -24.97 -4.10
CA ALA A 504 -9.92 -25.36 -4.74
C ALA A 504 -9.32 -24.18 -5.52
N GLY A 505 -8.27 -23.57 -4.98
CA GLY A 505 -7.58 -22.42 -5.57
C GLY A 505 -6.11 -22.29 -5.18
N GLY A 506 -5.52 -23.30 -4.52
CA GLY A 506 -4.08 -23.38 -4.26
C GLY A 506 -3.38 -24.06 -5.43
N GLY A 507 -3.02 -23.30 -6.46
CA GLY A 507 -2.40 -23.79 -7.70
C GLY A 507 -0.94 -24.20 -7.56
N GLY A 508 -0.64 -25.16 -6.69
CA GLY A 508 0.63 -25.90 -6.72
C GLY A 508 0.53 -27.14 -7.61
N PRO A 509 1.63 -27.64 -8.19
CA PRO A 509 1.63 -28.91 -8.91
C PRO A 509 1.19 -30.06 -7.97
N PRO A 510 0.37 -31.01 -8.43
CA PRO A 510 0.02 -32.18 -7.63
C PRO A 510 1.30 -32.95 -7.29
N THR A 511 1.51 -33.14 -5.98
CA THR A 511 2.71 -33.77 -5.41
C THR A 511 2.27 -34.92 -4.53
N LEU A 512 2.82 -36.11 -4.77
CA LEU A 512 2.46 -37.35 -4.10
C LEU A 512 3.70 -37.93 -3.41
N PHE A 513 3.56 -38.30 -2.14
CA PHE A 513 4.60 -38.97 -1.38
C PHE A 513 4.30 -40.46 -1.27
N ALA A 514 5.29 -41.29 -1.59
CA ALA A 514 5.14 -42.74 -1.69
C ALA A 514 6.47 -43.47 -1.37
N ARG A 515 6.37 -44.78 -1.15
CA ARG A 515 7.49 -45.68 -0.88
C ARG A 515 7.32 -46.90 -1.77
N VAL A 516 8.43 -47.37 -2.33
CA VAL A 516 8.48 -48.66 -3.02
C VAL A 516 9.31 -49.63 -2.18
N CYS A 517 8.70 -50.74 -1.78
CA CYS A 517 9.37 -51.82 -1.05
C CYS A 517 10.06 -52.84 -2.00
N PRO A 518 10.97 -53.69 -1.48
CA PRO A 518 11.69 -54.65 -2.32
C PRO A 518 10.77 -55.63 -3.06
N GLY A 519 10.83 -55.57 -4.40
CA GLY A 519 10.04 -56.41 -5.30
C GLY A 519 8.66 -55.84 -5.66
N ASP A 520 8.37 -54.63 -5.19
CA ASP A 520 7.13 -53.91 -5.44
C ASP A 520 7.20 -52.98 -6.69
N VAL A 521 6.05 -52.66 -7.28
CA VAL A 521 5.89 -51.86 -8.50
C VAL A 521 4.65 -50.99 -8.44
N ASP A 522 4.84 -49.69 -8.31
CA ASP A 522 3.73 -48.74 -8.28
C ASP A 522 3.21 -48.33 -9.66
N TRP A 523 1.89 -48.34 -9.82
CA TRP A 523 1.21 -47.71 -10.95
C TRP A 523 0.41 -46.48 -10.55
N PHE A 524 0.55 -45.41 -11.33
CA PHE A 524 -0.24 -44.19 -11.22
C PHE A 524 -0.96 -43.86 -12.53
N SER A 525 -1.98 -43.01 -12.46
CA SER A 525 -2.57 -42.36 -13.62
C SER A 525 -2.54 -40.84 -13.50
N TYR A 526 -2.43 -40.18 -14.63
CA TYR A 526 -2.57 -38.74 -14.71
C TYR A 526 -3.44 -38.37 -15.90
N THR A 527 -4.42 -37.49 -15.67
CA THR A 527 -5.30 -36.96 -16.70
C THR A 527 -4.92 -35.53 -17.01
N GLU A 528 -4.30 -35.31 -18.18
CA GLU A 528 -3.92 -34.00 -18.67
C GLU A 528 -5.17 -33.22 -19.11
N GLN A 529 -5.42 -32.06 -18.50
CA GLN A 529 -6.59 -31.21 -18.75
C GLN A 529 -6.30 -29.98 -19.64
N GLY A 530 -5.04 -29.74 -20.03
CA GLY A 530 -4.61 -28.51 -20.71
C GLY A 530 -3.82 -28.72 -22.00
N ASP A 531 -3.43 -27.61 -22.64
CA ASP A 531 -2.81 -27.58 -23.97
C ASP A 531 -1.29 -27.75 -23.93
N LYS A 532 -0.69 -27.64 -22.74
CA LYS A 532 0.76 -27.68 -22.57
C LYS A 532 1.22 -29.07 -22.12
N PRO A 533 2.32 -29.58 -22.70
CA PRO A 533 2.82 -30.91 -22.38
C PRO A 533 3.30 -30.95 -20.93
N SER A 534 2.69 -31.78 -20.10
CA SER A 534 3.12 -31.92 -18.70
C SER A 534 4.40 -32.77 -18.58
N VAL A 535 5.20 -32.56 -17.55
CA VAL A 535 6.34 -33.41 -17.18
C VAL A 535 6.04 -34.08 -15.85
N VAL A 536 6.19 -35.40 -15.79
CA VAL A 536 6.09 -36.17 -14.55
C VAL A 536 7.50 -36.43 -14.06
N THR A 537 7.78 -36.05 -12.81
CA THR A 537 9.09 -36.21 -12.17
C THR A 537 8.95 -37.06 -10.92
N ALA A 538 9.81 -38.05 -10.75
CA ALA A 538 9.96 -38.81 -9.51
C ALA A 538 11.30 -38.43 -8.87
N VAL A 539 11.29 -37.89 -7.65
CA VAL A 539 12.48 -37.48 -6.91
C VAL A 539 12.73 -38.49 -5.78
N PHE A 540 13.92 -39.09 -5.74
CA PHE A 540 14.28 -40.18 -4.83
C PHE A 540 15.79 -40.26 -4.59
N GLU A 541 16.24 -41.00 -3.57
CA GLU A 541 17.68 -41.11 -3.27
C GLU A 541 18.36 -42.15 -4.17
N HIS A 542 19.12 -41.71 -5.18
CA HIS A 542 19.81 -42.61 -6.11
C HIS A 542 20.73 -43.63 -5.40
N ALA A 543 21.38 -43.21 -4.31
CA ALA A 543 22.28 -44.06 -3.53
C ALA A 543 21.61 -45.30 -2.92
N LYS A 544 20.27 -45.35 -2.85
CA LYS A 544 19.49 -46.46 -2.28
C LYS A 544 18.96 -47.43 -3.33
N GLY A 545 19.10 -47.08 -4.60
CA GLY A 545 18.60 -47.87 -5.72
C GLY A 545 17.94 -46.95 -6.71
N ASP A 546 18.41 -47.05 -7.96
CA ASP A 546 17.84 -46.30 -9.08
C ASP A 546 16.40 -46.76 -9.33
N LEU A 547 15.45 -45.83 -9.43
CA LEU A 547 14.06 -46.13 -9.75
C LEU A 547 13.84 -45.80 -11.22
N ALA A 548 13.18 -46.70 -11.96
CA ALA A 548 12.80 -46.43 -13.34
C ALA A 548 11.40 -45.84 -13.40
N LEU A 549 11.24 -44.74 -14.15
CA LEU A 549 9.95 -44.11 -14.42
C LEU A 549 9.53 -44.39 -15.87
N GLU A 550 8.40 -45.09 -16.03
CA GLU A 550 7.89 -45.53 -17.33
C GLU A 550 6.52 -44.90 -17.60
N LEU A 551 6.34 -44.27 -18.76
CA LEU A 551 5.06 -43.71 -19.21
C LEU A 551 4.42 -44.65 -20.23
N TYR A 552 3.14 -44.97 -20.02
CA TYR A 552 2.33 -45.85 -20.84
C TYR A 552 1.08 -45.14 -21.37
N ASP A 553 0.45 -45.73 -22.39
CA ASP A 553 -0.89 -45.36 -22.83
C ASP A 553 -1.96 -45.52 -21.73
N GLU A 554 -3.17 -45.03 -22.00
CA GLU A 554 -4.33 -45.11 -21.07
C GLU A 554 -4.61 -46.54 -20.57
N ALA A 555 -4.35 -47.54 -21.43
CA ALA A 555 -4.58 -48.94 -21.13
C ALA A 555 -3.44 -49.59 -20.32
N GLY A 556 -2.29 -48.91 -20.15
CA GLY A 556 -1.10 -49.45 -19.51
C GLY A 556 -0.40 -50.54 -20.33
N GLN A 557 -0.63 -50.60 -21.65
CA GLN A 557 -0.16 -51.70 -22.52
C GLN A 557 1.05 -51.31 -23.37
N THR A 558 1.05 -50.08 -23.90
CA THR A 558 2.11 -49.60 -24.78
C THR A 558 3.01 -48.62 -24.04
N LEU A 559 4.29 -48.96 -23.90
CA LEU A 559 5.30 -48.04 -23.37
C LEU A 559 5.51 -46.88 -24.36
N ILE A 560 5.30 -45.66 -23.89
CA ILE A 560 5.51 -44.41 -24.64
C ILE A 560 6.96 -43.96 -24.47
N THR A 561 7.41 -43.82 -23.22
CA THR A 561 8.77 -43.41 -22.88
C THR A 561 9.20 -43.97 -21.53
N ARG A 562 10.51 -43.98 -21.28
CA ARG A 562 11.12 -44.43 -20.02
C ARG A 562 12.29 -43.50 -19.66
N ALA A 563 12.39 -43.17 -18.39
CA ALA A 563 13.54 -42.51 -17.77
C ALA A 563 14.15 -43.46 -16.73
N ASP A 564 15.48 -43.58 -16.79
CA ASP A 564 16.34 -44.51 -16.01
C ASP A 564 17.79 -44.00 -16.15
N ALA A 565 17.98 -42.72 -15.86
CA ALA A 565 19.20 -41.96 -16.11
C ALA A 565 19.65 -41.14 -14.89
N SER A 566 19.06 -41.41 -13.71
CA SER A 566 19.40 -40.70 -12.48
C SER A 566 20.90 -40.88 -12.17
N THR A 567 21.47 -39.86 -11.55
CA THR A 567 22.90 -39.82 -11.21
C THR A 567 23.04 -39.49 -9.73
N PRO A 568 24.21 -39.74 -9.11
CA PRO A 568 24.48 -39.26 -7.76
C PRO A 568 24.28 -37.75 -7.58
N GLU A 569 24.34 -36.97 -8.67
CA GLU A 569 24.10 -35.53 -8.71
C GLU A 569 22.63 -35.16 -9.06
N GLN A 570 21.85 -36.11 -9.58
CA GLN A 570 20.44 -35.95 -9.96
C GLN A 570 19.61 -37.09 -9.35
N ASN A 571 19.08 -36.82 -8.17
CA ASN A 571 18.24 -37.72 -7.36
C ASN A 571 16.79 -37.79 -7.91
N GLY A 572 16.61 -38.15 -9.18
CA GLY A 572 15.27 -38.32 -9.75
C GLY A 572 15.23 -38.68 -11.23
N GLU A 573 14.05 -39.09 -11.69
CA GLU A 573 13.70 -39.39 -13.08
C GLU A 573 12.60 -38.45 -13.58
N ALA A 574 12.62 -38.10 -14.86
CA ALA A 574 11.58 -37.27 -15.46
C ALA A 574 11.15 -37.80 -16.84
N VAL A 575 9.83 -37.90 -17.04
CA VAL A 575 9.21 -38.24 -18.32
C VAL A 575 8.27 -37.14 -18.77
N ALA A 576 8.49 -36.62 -19.98
CA ALA A 576 7.58 -35.65 -20.59
C ALA A 576 6.41 -36.38 -21.27
N LEU A 577 5.19 -35.88 -21.06
CA LEU A 577 4.02 -36.33 -21.81
C LEU A 577 4.19 -35.98 -23.30
N PRO A 578 3.77 -36.86 -24.22
CA PRO A 578 3.89 -36.59 -25.64
C PRO A 578 3.03 -35.37 -26.02
N PRO A 579 3.52 -34.49 -26.93
CA PRO A 579 2.73 -33.37 -27.42
C PRO A 579 1.43 -33.86 -28.06
N ARG A 580 0.41 -33.01 -28.13
CA ARG A 580 -0.83 -33.37 -28.84
C ARG A 580 -0.51 -33.54 -30.34
N PRO A 581 -1.15 -34.47 -31.06
CA PRO A 581 -0.90 -34.69 -32.49
C PRO A 581 -1.17 -33.46 -33.38
N GLU A 582 -1.94 -32.50 -32.88
CA GLU A 582 -2.23 -31.21 -33.52
C GLU A 582 -1.11 -30.17 -33.35
N ASP A 583 -0.21 -30.38 -32.37
CA ASP A 583 0.96 -29.54 -32.07
C ASP A 583 2.28 -30.15 -32.58
N ASP A 584 2.24 -31.38 -33.14
CA ASP A 584 3.42 -32.05 -33.67
C ASP A 584 3.77 -31.51 -35.08
N PRO A 585 4.94 -30.84 -35.27
CA PRO A 585 5.33 -30.30 -36.57
C PRO A 585 5.54 -31.39 -37.64
N ALA A 586 5.62 -32.68 -37.27
CA ALA A 586 5.74 -33.80 -38.19
C ALA A 586 4.39 -34.28 -38.78
N THR A 587 3.26 -34.04 -38.10
CA THR A 587 1.90 -34.44 -38.54
C THR A 587 1.12 -33.30 -39.18
N ALA A 588 1.59 -32.05 -39.10
CA ALA A 588 1.00 -30.86 -39.73
C ALA A 588 0.92 -30.89 -41.28
N GLY A 589 1.31 -31.99 -41.93
CA GLY A 589 1.21 -32.20 -43.38
C GLY A 589 -0.12 -32.79 -43.89
N GLY A 590 -1.09 -33.06 -43.03
CA GLY A 590 -2.37 -33.69 -43.40
C GLY A 590 -3.56 -32.73 -43.30
N ALA A 591 -4.07 -32.27 -44.45
CA ALA A 591 -5.25 -31.42 -44.65
C ALA A 591 -6.26 -31.33 -43.47
N THR A 592 -6.28 -30.17 -42.81
CA THR A 592 -7.38 -29.75 -41.93
C THR A 592 -8.67 -29.55 -42.74
N PRO A 593 -9.81 -30.20 -42.41
CA PRO A 593 -11.10 -29.80 -42.95
C PRO A 593 -11.53 -28.49 -42.30
N THR A 594 -11.89 -27.52 -43.14
CA THR A 594 -12.40 -26.20 -42.74
C THR A 594 -13.69 -26.37 -41.92
N PRO A 595 -13.83 -25.79 -40.72
CA PRO A 595 -15.08 -25.88 -39.98
C PRO A 595 -16.16 -25.04 -40.68
N ALA A 596 -17.37 -25.61 -40.80
CA ALA A 596 -18.52 -24.91 -41.34
C ALA A 596 -18.96 -23.77 -40.38
N PRO A 597 -19.36 -22.60 -40.90
CA PRO A 597 -19.73 -21.47 -40.06
C PRO A 597 -21.15 -21.70 -39.50
N GLY A 598 -21.26 -21.91 -38.19
CA GLY A 598 -22.55 -21.84 -37.49
C GLY A 598 -22.76 -22.88 -36.41
N ALA A 599 -22.04 -22.77 -35.30
CA ALA A 599 -22.51 -23.18 -33.98
C ALA A 599 -21.72 -22.39 -32.94
N GLY A 600 -22.39 -21.50 -32.20
CA GLY A 600 -21.83 -20.93 -30.97
C GLY A 600 -21.77 -22.03 -29.92
N GLY A 601 -20.59 -22.60 -29.72
CA GLY A 601 -20.23 -23.40 -28.56
C GLY A 601 -19.17 -22.63 -27.79
N GLU A 602 -19.33 -22.54 -26.49
CA GLU A 602 -18.29 -22.11 -25.56
C GLU A 602 -17.00 -22.88 -25.89
N ASP A 603 -15.87 -22.19 -25.78
CA ASP A 603 -14.52 -22.69 -26.07
C ASP A 603 -14.20 -23.85 -25.12
N ALA A 604 -14.69 -25.04 -25.45
CA ALA A 604 -14.41 -26.27 -24.73
C ALA A 604 -12.96 -26.63 -25.09
N GLY A 605 -12.05 -26.40 -24.15
CA GLY A 605 -10.65 -26.78 -24.28
C GLY A 605 -10.50 -28.23 -24.77
N PRO A 606 -9.33 -28.57 -25.32
CA PRO A 606 -9.17 -29.82 -26.03
C PRO A 606 -9.33 -31.00 -25.07
N PRO A 607 -9.81 -32.16 -25.58
CA PRO A 607 -10.26 -33.26 -24.73
C PRO A 607 -9.14 -33.76 -23.81
N PRO A 608 -9.49 -34.19 -22.58
CA PRO A 608 -8.50 -34.69 -21.64
C PRO A 608 -7.86 -35.99 -22.14
N ARG A 609 -6.58 -36.18 -21.83
CA ARG A 609 -5.82 -37.41 -22.15
C ARG A 609 -5.32 -38.05 -20.87
N THR A 610 -5.58 -39.33 -20.69
CA THR A 610 -5.12 -40.09 -19.52
C THR A 610 -3.92 -40.96 -19.88
N PHE A 611 -2.91 -40.93 -19.03
CA PHE A 611 -1.70 -41.75 -19.14
C PHE A 611 -1.54 -42.62 -17.91
N LYS A 612 -0.90 -43.78 -18.08
CA LYS A 612 -0.47 -44.64 -16.98
C LYS A 612 1.02 -44.44 -16.75
N ILE A 613 1.42 -44.30 -15.51
CA ILE A 613 2.80 -44.09 -15.09
C ILE A 613 3.15 -45.29 -14.22
N LYS A 614 4.31 -45.87 -14.45
CA LYS A 614 4.79 -47.00 -13.67
C LYS A 614 6.14 -46.63 -13.09
N LEU A 615 6.26 -46.79 -11.79
CA LEU A 615 7.51 -46.66 -11.08
C LEU A 615 7.95 -48.04 -10.64
N SER A 616 9.24 -48.36 -10.81
CA SER A 616 9.74 -49.68 -10.44
C SER A 616 11.14 -49.60 -9.85
N ALA A 617 11.34 -50.34 -8.76
CA ALA A 617 12.63 -50.52 -8.11
C ALA A 617 13.31 -51.82 -8.56
N PRO A 618 14.64 -51.93 -8.46
CA PRO A 618 15.35 -53.21 -8.51
C PRO A 618 14.79 -54.18 -7.47
N PRO A 619 14.84 -55.52 -7.70
CA PRO A 619 14.15 -56.50 -6.85
C PRO A 619 14.50 -56.48 -5.36
N ASP A 620 15.69 -56.00 -5.01
CA ASP A 620 16.18 -55.92 -3.63
C ASP A 620 16.26 -54.48 -3.11
N ALA A 621 15.79 -53.50 -3.91
CA ALA A 621 15.87 -52.08 -3.58
C ALA A 621 14.59 -51.61 -2.88
N GLU A 622 14.78 -50.74 -1.90
CA GLU A 622 13.74 -49.98 -1.23
C GLU A 622 14.05 -48.50 -1.48
N ASN A 623 13.03 -47.68 -1.76
CA ASN A 623 13.24 -46.24 -1.85
C ASN A 623 11.97 -45.46 -1.48
N PHE A 624 12.16 -44.23 -1.03
CA PHE A 624 11.08 -43.25 -0.96
C PHE A 624 11.15 -42.37 -2.20
N TYR A 625 9.99 -41.99 -2.73
CA TYR A 625 9.93 -41.09 -3.85
C TYR A 625 8.81 -40.06 -3.70
N LEU A 626 9.07 -38.89 -4.29
CA LEU A 626 8.11 -37.83 -4.46
C LEU A 626 7.74 -37.75 -5.94
N LEU A 627 6.47 -37.96 -6.27
CA LEU A 627 5.97 -37.88 -7.64
C LEU A 627 5.28 -36.53 -7.86
N GLU A 628 5.76 -35.77 -8.84
CA GLU A 628 5.32 -34.41 -9.13
C GLU A 628 4.93 -34.27 -10.61
N VAL A 629 3.83 -33.57 -10.90
CA VAL A 629 3.44 -33.23 -12.27
C VAL A 629 3.49 -31.73 -12.51
N GLN A 630 4.39 -31.29 -13.38
CA GLN A 630 4.59 -29.87 -13.71
C GLN A 630 4.12 -29.57 -15.13
N GLN A 631 3.39 -28.47 -15.32
CA GLN A 631 3.13 -27.92 -16.66
C GLN A 631 4.18 -26.84 -16.97
N PRO A 632 4.82 -26.84 -18.14
CA PRO A 632 5.72 -25.77 -18.53
C PRO A 632 4.95 -24.44 -18.62
N SER A 633 5.52 -23.39 -18.06
CA SER A 633 4.97 -22.02 -18.11
C SER A 633 4.82 -21.52 -19.56
N PRO A 634 3.86 -20.61 -19.85
CA PRO A 634 3.67 -20.10 -21.20
C PRO A 634 4.93 -19.37 -21.67
N SER A 635 5.62 -19.90 -22.68
CA SER A 635 6.63 -19.14 -23.40
C SER A 635 5.91 -18.08 -24.24
N SER A 636 6.19 -16.80 -23.96
CA SER A 636 5.86 -15.73 -24.91
C SER A 636 6.75 -15.95 -26.14
N GLY A 637 6.15 -16.39 -27.23
CA GLY A 637 6.83 -16.55 -28.52
C GLY A 637 7.41 -15.21 -28.99
N GLY A 638 8.74 -15.09 -28.88
CA GLY A 638 9.52 -14.05 -29.54
C GLY A 638 10.27 -14.68 -30.70
N ASP A 639 9.92 -14.28 -31.92
CA ASP A 639 10.66 -14.58 -33.14
C ASP A 639 12.13 -14.18 -32.98
N SER A 640 13.01 -15.18 -32.84
CA SER A 640 14.46 -15.01 -32.96
C SER A 640 14.80 -14.75 -34.43
N GLN A 641 14.73 -13.48 -34.85
CA GLN A 641 15.44 -13.06 -36.05
C GLN A 641 16.94 -13.02 -35.75
N ASP A 642 17.60 -14.03 -36.29
CA ASP A 642 19.01 -14.07 -36.63
C ASP A 642 19.45 -12.73 -37.24
N GLN A 643 20.19 -11.93 -36.47
CA GLN A 643 21.11 -10.93 -37.01
C GLN A 643 22.46 -11.08 -36.33
N SER A 644 23.30 -11.87 -36.98
CA SER A 644 24.74 -11.74 -36.94
C SER A 644 25.13 -10.31 -37.31
N ASP A 645 25.80 -9.59 -36.41
CA ASP A 645 26.70 -8.51 -36.81
C ASP A 645 28.05 -8.68 -36.11
N ASP A 646 29.00 -8.96 -36.98
CA ASP A 646 30.44 -8.98 -36.84
C ASP A 646 30.98 -7.56 -36.56
N LYS A 647 32.15 -7.49 -35.89
CA LYS A 647 33.11 -6.36 -35.80
C LYS A 647 32.85 -5.30 -34.73
N ASP A 648 33.84 -4.71 -34.07
CA ASP A 648 35.29 -4.74 -34.26
C ASP A 648 35.98 -4.38 -32.93
N LYS A 649 37.19 -4.89 -32.78
CA LYS A 649 38.16 -4.47 -31.77
C LYS A 649 38.68 -3.07 -32.08
N SER A 650 38.87 -2.26 -31.04
CA SER A 650 40.03 -1.35 -31.00
C SER A 650 40.40 -1.05 -29.56
N ASP A 651 41.59 -1.53 -29.20
CA ASP A 651 42.44 -1.01 -28.15
C ASP A 651 42.72 0.49 -28.39
N ASP A 652 42.84 1.29 -27.32
CA ASP A 652 44.03 2.12 -27.14
C ASP A 652 44.16 2.67 -25.72
N GLU A 653 45.38 2.54 -25.22
CA GLU A 653 45.95 3.08 -24.00
C GLU A 653 46.05 4.63 -24.08
N ASP A 654 46.08 5.37 -22.95
CA ASP A 654 47.33 5.94 -22.42
C ASP A 654 47.13 7.06 -21.36
N LYS A 655 47.79 6.84 -20.21
CA LYS A 655 48.49 7.72 -19.24
C LYS A 655 48.07 9.17 -18.91
N GLY A 656 48.09 9.41 -17.59
CA GLY A 656 48.91 10.44 -16.92
C GLY A 656 48.23 11.79 -16.60
N ASP A 657 48.62 12.59 -15.61
CA ASP A 657 49.57 12.52 -14.49
C ASP A 657 49.29 13.79 -13.62
N LYS A 658 49.40 13.66 -12.29
CA LYS A 658 49.91 14.64 -11.30
C LYS A 658 49.23 15.99 -10.92
N ASP A 659 49.18 16.16 -9.58
CA ASP A 659 49.68 17.28 -8.76
C ASP A 659 48.92 18.63 -8.70
N LYS A 660 48.34 18.99 -7.54
CA LYS A 660 48.98 19.77 -6.43
C LYS A 660 47.99 20.46 -5.48
N ASP A 661 48.33 20.35 -4.20
CA ASP A 661 48.24 21.32 -3.09
C ASP A 661 47.66 22.72 -3.38
N ASP A 662 46.75 23.19 -2.51
CA ASP A 662 47.10 24.34 -1.65
C ASP A 662 46.22 24.48 -0.40
N LYS A 663 46.86 25.01 0.65
CA LYS A 663 46.34 25.29 2.00
C LYS A 663 45.66 26.66 2.08
N GLN A 664 45.02 26.86 3.25
CA GLN A 664 44.67 28.13 3.97
C GLN A 664 43.17 28.41 3.98
N GLN A 665 42.53 28.88 5.05
CA GLN A 665 42.89 29.23 6.42
C GLN A 665 41.57 29.48 7.17
N ASP A 666 41.51 29.10 8.45
CA ASP A 666 40.53 29.63 9.42
C ASP A 666 40.58 31.16 9.51
N PRO A 667 39.50 31.78 10.01
CA PRO A 667 39.62 32.35 11.35
C PRO A 667 38.43 32.08 12.29
N LYS A 668 38.78 32.04 13.57
CA LYS A 668 37.96 31.89 14.78
C LYS A 668 37.07 33.12 15.09
N ASP A 669 35.84 32.85 15.57
CA ASP A 669 35.17 33.27 16.84
C ASP A 669 35.14 34.78 17.23
N PRO A 670 34.16 35.37 17.97
CA PRO A 670 33.25 34.73 18.94
C PRO A 670 31.81 35.28 19.11
N GLY A 671 30.99 34.58 19.91
CA GLY A 671 29.90 35.23 20.66
C GLY A 671 28.66 34.38 21.00
N LYS A 672 28.75 33.54 22.04
CA LYS A 672 27.61 33.16 22.89
C LYS A 672 27.57 34.11 24.09
N ASP A 673 26.38 34.52 24.49
CA ASP A 673 25.90 34.73 25.88
C ASP A 673 24.84 35.84 25.92
N GLU A 674 23.56 35.45 25.96
CA GLU A 674 22.58 35.94 26.95
C GLU A 674 21.27 35.17 26.74
N GLN A 675 21.19 34.03 27.42
CA GLN A 675 19.95 33.37 27.80
C GLN A 675 19.51 33.98 29.14
N ASP A 676 18.21 33.96 29.40
CA ASP A 676 17.57 34.15 30.70
C ASP A 676 17.43 35.58 31.22
N LYS A 677 16.34 36.23 30.81
CA LYS A 677 15.38 36.94 31.68
C LYS A 677 14.26 37.55 30.84
N GLN A 678 13.26 36.75 30.46
CA GLN A 678 11.95 37.29 30.10
C GLN A 678 10.79 36.28 30.20
N ASP A 679 10.96 35.16 30.88
CA ASP A 679 9.84 34.35 31.36
C ASP A 679 9.45 34.81 32.76
N GLU A 680 8.55 35.79 32.81
CA GLU A 680 7.58 36.07 33.89
C GLU A 680 7.13 37.54 33.88
N GLN A 681 6.67 38.07 32.73
CA GLN A 681 5.82 39.28 32.76
C GLN A 681 4.93 39.52 31.51
N ALA A 682 4.71 38.53 30.66
CA ALA A 682 3.83 38.67 29.49
C ALA A 682 2.38 38.20 29.77
N LYS A 683 1.77 38.68 30.85
CA LYS A 683 0.32 38.54 31.06
C LYS A 683 -0.29 39.92 31.23
N ASN A 684 -0.88 40.40 30.14
CA ASN A 684 -1.66 41.64 29.94
C ASN A 684 -0.89 42.90 29.53
N GLU A 685 -0.24 42.91 28.36
CA GLU A 685 -0.10 44.15 27.57
C GLU A 685 -1.29 44.27 26.58
N PRO A 686 -1.92 45.44 26.41
CA PRO A 686 -2.96 45.65 25.41
C PRO A 686 -2.37 45.61 23.99
N LEU A 687 -3.10 45.00 23.04
CA LEU A 687 -2.71 44.79 21.64
C LEU A 687 -2.18 46.06 20.92
N GLN A 688 -2.62 47.25 21.33
CA GLN A 688 -2.17 48.52 20.78
C GLN A 688 -0.67 48.79 21.01
N ASP A 689 -0.14 48.46 22.19
CA ASP A 689 1.27 48.67 22.53
C ASP A 689 2.19 47.64 21.85
N ALA A 690 1.65 46.46 21.52
CA ALA A 690 2.34 45.44 20.73
C ALA A 690 2.45 45.83 19.25
N LEU A 691 1.41 46.45 18.69
CA LEU A 691 1.40 46.97 17.33
C LEU A 691 2.35 48.18 17.16
N ASP A 692 2.37 49.09 18.14
CA ASP A 692 3.27 50.26 18.11
C ASP A 692 4.77 49.89 18.22
N LYS A 693 5.10 48.72 18.81
CA LYS A 693 6.46 48.17 18.80
C LYS A 693 6.83 47.52 17.47
N LEU A 694 5.87 46.87 16.80
CA LEU A 694 6.07 46.26 15.46
C LEU A 694 6.33 47.32 14.38
N ASP A 695 5.65 48.46 14.48
CA ASP A 695 5.75 49.58 13.54
C ASP A 695 7.06 50.41 13.71
N ARG A 696 7.80 50.16 14.80
CA ARG A 696 9.12 50.76 15.09
C ARG A 696 10.27 49.76 14.96
N ASN A 697 10.05 48.61 14.32
CA ASN A 697 11.14 47.71 13.96
C ASN A 697 12.03 48.40 12.90
N PRO A 698 13.34 48.59 13.15
CA PRO A 698 14.27 49.19 12.19
C PRO A 698 14.29 48.47 10.82
N GLU A 699 14.06 47.15 10.78
CA GLU A 699 13.99 46.38 9.51
C GLU A 699 12.73 46.75 8.70
N ASN A 700 11.60 47.05 9.36
CA ASN A 700 10.38 47.53 8.70
C ASN A 700 10.57 48.94 8.14
N LEU A 701 11.28 49.81 8.88
CA LEU A 701 11.60 51.16 8.40
C LEU A 701 12.54 51.11 7.18
N GLU A 702 13.51 50.20 7.17
CA GLU A 702 14.43 49.98 6.05
C GLU A 702 13.73 49.39 4.82
N ALA A 703 12.77 48.47 5.01
CA ALA A 703 11.92 47.95 3.95
C ALA A 703 11.01 49.03 3.35
N VAL A 704 10.44 49.90 4.19
CA VAL A 704 9.59 51.03 3.76
C VAL A 704 10.41 52.10 3.03
N GLU A 705 11.63 52.40 3.45
CA GLU A 705 12.53 53.31 2.71
C GLU A 705 13.00 52.69 1.39
N SER A 706 13.30 51.39 1.36
CA SER A 706 13.67 50.67 0.14
C SER A 706 12.53 50.61 -0.88
N ALA A 707 11.29 50.43 -0.42
CA ALA A 707 10.10 50.50 -1.27
C ALA A 707 9.89 51.91 -1.86
N LYS A 708 10.16 52.97 -1.10
CA LYS A 708 10.09 54.37 -1.58
C LYS A 708 11.19 54.73 -2.57
N GLN A 709 12.36 54.09 -2.48
CA GLN A 709 13.48 54.30 -3.40
C GLN A 709 13.43 53.37 -4.62
N SER A 710 12.50 52.41 -4.65
CA SER A 710 12.34 51.49 -5.77
C SER A 710 12.02 52.24 -7.07
N PRO A 711 12.75 51.99 -8.17
CA PRO A 711 12.46 52.58 -9.49
C PRO A 711 11.09 52.14 -10.05
N LEU A 712 10.40 51.22 -9.39
CA LEU A 712 9.06 50.75 -9.72
C LEU A 712 7.96 51.38 -8.84
N ALA A 713 8.30 52.21 -7.84
CA ALA A 713 7.34 52.78 -6.90
C ALA A 713 6.20 53.58 -7.54
N ASN A 714 6.40 54.10 -8.76
CA ASN A 714 5.40 54.84 -9.54
C ASN A 714 4.92 54.11 -10.81
N ARG A 715 5.19 52.82 -10.98
CA ARG A 715 4.65 52.02 -12.08
C ARG A 715 3.42 51.25 -11.63
N ARG A 716 2.26 51.54 -12.22
CA ARG A 716 1.11 50.64 -12.18
C ARG A 716 1.40 49.42 -13.08
N PRO A 717 1.25 48.18 -12.59
CA PRO A 717 1.32 46.99 -13.44
C PRO A 717 0.29 47.08 -14.57
N GLY A 718 0.68 46.70 -15.79
CA GLY A 718 -0.17 46.82 -16.99
C GLY A 718 -1.24 45.73 -17.12
N LYS A 719 -1.36 44.84 -16.13
CA LYS A 719 -2.39 43.81 -16.02
C LYS A 719 -2.71 43.61 -14.55
N ASP A 720 -3.98 43.77 -14.19
CA ASP A 720 -4.57 43.32 -12.93
C ASP A 720 -4.42 41.79 -12.89
N TRP A 721 -3.73 41.29 -11.88
CA TRP A 721 -3.98 39.97 -11.33
C TRP A 721 -4.75 40.22 -10.03
#